data_AF-A0A1V6FIT7-F1
#
_entry.id   AF-A0A1V6FIT7-F1
#
_cell.length_a   1.000
_cell.length_b   1.000
_cell.length_c   1.000
_cell.angle_alpha   90.00
_cell.angle_beta   90.00
_cell.angle_gamma   90.00
#
_symmetry.space_group_name_H-M   'P 1'
#
loop_
_entity.id
_entity.type
_entity.pdbx_description
1 polymer ?
#
loop_
_entity_poly.entity_id
_entity_poly.type
_entity_poly.pdbx_seq_one_letter_code
_entity_poly.pdbx_strand_id
1 'polypeptide(L)'
;MIKIGKKETYFFDGIHIPRIYINNLDKVRSSLEILNQNGILSYKEMTEKTERVRSEDIREIFYLLWKLGFGIEVSQRGRELVFIANDKLGSIIEMKDNELKNLILSSLKIYNPFVAVLDILIEYRDKSKFTEKEITKKLHGGSLEGGRLDNTHPLLRWSKDPDWELVKNGRITTKGIKYVEECKKMNVFYFHHTVDLKASRELNIITYLISKQSYEKIKSLKYEYIYDCFQDIRLPISEKELVSYIHELIDMEMPIELENKEIFIKDLIYHDITPKYYVKFNLNILDGINNIDVHNKDKVLTTDVESILMKLNSKKFLIIHDDNINLNDYPKYSTLLNYNDFFSINNELPNLKINTIIIPPHWRPLEISKINGILLSFIIAGGSLIIFHGSMGRIGSNRNLFNWLPYELSRISFIHSNLGDNKIKGFFTFPFGENFNYVIKKEYEEVGSGRYSFLKFKYGQGTIIFLGYNPSEELFSKYNLILNEDIKIDDKSIYWIYRYVPSINRSPTIKTEYQMYPLLKDIFKSNFNFEFDPDIKGKPGQTDLFIIDPFYCCCEVTPPSSNATGFSKVSEVHGHRETMIHKNKEKFKVNYVGACVLGPSFTIEDGYDKAGAVDMANALNVSLISYISLYELICFNSLKKINVNELEKIFFNRDGLDSEASIKIYNLIKKGYDGKI
;
A
#
# COMPACT_ATOMS: atom_id res chain seq x y z
N MET A 1 19.75 -4.92 -26.50
CA MET A 1 19.42 -3.68 -27.23
C MET A 1 18.18 -3.98 -28.07
N ILE A 2 17.24 -3.04 -28.18
CA ILE A 2 16.06 -3.19 -29.07
C ILE A 2 16.11 -2.09 -30.14
N LYS A 3 16.03 -2.47 -31.42
CA LYS A 3 15.97 -1.55 -32.55
C LYS A 3 14.76 -1.82 -33.45
N ILE A 4 13.87 -0.85 -33.56
CA ILE A 4 12.64 -0.99 -34.35
C ILE A 4 12.96 -1.23 -35.83
N GLY A 5 12.31 -2.22 -36.44
CA GLY A 5 12.56 -2.71 -37.80
C GLY A 5 13.59 -3.85 -37.89
N LYS A 6 14.39 -4.09 -36.84
CA LYS A 6 15.32 -5.24 -36.73
C LYS A 6 14.76 -6.26 -35.73
N LYS A 7 13.85 -7.12 -36.18
CA LYS A 7 13.03 -8.00 -35.31
C LYS A 7 13.86 -9.00 -34.50
N GLU A 8 15.03 -9.37 -34.98
CA GLU A 8 16.03 -10.18 -34.28
C GLU A 8 16.49 -9.56 -32.95
N THR A 9 16.31 -8.25 -32.77
CA THR A 9 16.64 -7.53 -31.53
C THR A 9 15.49 -7.46 -30.53
N TYR A 10 14.30 -7.98 -30.86
CA TYR A 10 13.11 -7.88 -30.02
C TYR A 10 13.09 -8.96 -28.94
N PHE A 11 13.98 -8.83 -27.96
CA PHE A 11 14.13 -9.79 -26.87
C PHE A 11 13.95 -9.13 -25.51
N PHE A 12 12.97 -9.59 -24.72
CA PHE A 12 12.53 -8.95 -23.48
C PHE A 12 12.96 -9.69 -22.21
N ASP A 13 13.74 -10.78 -22.31
CA ASP A 13 14.20 -11.47 -21.10
C ASP A 13 15.11 -10.55 -20.27
N GLY A 14 14.82 -10.46 -18.97
CA GLY A 14 15.52 -9.57 -18.03
C GLY A 14 15.09 -8.10 -18.08
N ILE A 15 14.18 -7.72 -19.00
CA ILE A 15 13.60 -6.37 -19.05
C ILE A 15 12.32 -6.34 -18.20
N HIS A 16 12.27 -5.39 -17.27
CA HIS A 16 11.06 -5.16 -16.47
C HIS A 16 10.09 -4.26 -17.23
N ILE A 17 8.91 -4.81 -17.56
CA ILE A 17 7.81 -4.04 -18.16
C ILE A 17 6.79 -3.71 -17.06
N PRO A 18 6.45 -2.43 -16.84
CA PRO A 18 5.45 -2.04 -15.84
C PRO A 18 4.11 -2.75 -16.06
N ARG A 19 3.64 -3.47 -15.02
CA ARG A 19 2.42 -4.29 -15.06
C ARG A 19 1.14 -3.49 -14.83
N ILE A 20 0.99 -2.40 -15.58
CA ILE A 20 -0.08 -1.41 -15.41
C ILE A 20 -0.87 -1.23 -16.71
N TYR A 21 -2.05 -0.61 -16.62
CA TYR A 21 -2.81 -0.19 -17.79
C TYR A 21 -2.77 1.33 -17.88
N ILE A 22 -1.75 1.86 -18.57
CA ILE A 22 -1.55 3.31 -18.69
C ILE A 22 -2.67 4.02 -19.47
N ASN A 23 -3.47 3.24 -20.18
CA ASN A 23 -4.63 3.70 -20.91
C ASN A 23 -5.90 3.82 -20.03
N ASN A 24 -5.84 3.39 -18.76
CA ASN A 24 -6.86 3.69 -17.76
C ASN A 24 -6.56 5.06 -17.14
N LEU A 25 -7.12 6.12 -17.73
CA LEU A 25 -6.82 7.50 -17.33
C LEU A 25 -7.28 7.84 -15.91
N ASP A 26 -8.39 7.29 -15.45
CA ASP A 26 -8.87 7.54 -14.07
C ASP A 26 -7.81 7.14 -13.06
N LYS A 27 -7.18 5.98 -13.24
CA LYS A 27 -6.09 5.51 -12.39
C LYS A 27 -4.83 6.35 -12.53
N VAL A 28 -4.50 6.76 -13.75
CA VAL A 28 -3.33 7.61 -14.03
C VAL A 28 -3.49 8.96 -13.35
N ARG A 29 -4.61 9.67 -13.57
CA ARG A 29 -4.91 10.96 -12.94
C ARG A 29 -4.93 10.84 -11.43
N SER A 30 -5.66 9.88 -10.88
CA SER A 30 -5.72 9.66 -9.43
C SER A 30 -4.32 9.47 -8.82
N SER A 31 -3.45 8.72 -9.50
CA SER A 31 -2.06 8.55 -9.06
C SER A 31 -1.27 9.87 -9.09
N LEU A 32 -1.37 10.63 -10.18
CA LEU A 32 -0.68 11.91 -10.34
C LEU A 32 -1.19 12.96 -9.35
N GLU A 33 -2.50 13.03 -9.11
CA GLU A 33 -3.14 13.90 -8.12
C GLU A 33 -2.62 13.61 -6.71
N ILE A 34 -2.50 12.34 -6.34
CA ILE A 34 -1.93 11.93 -5.06
C ILE A 34 -0.49 12.45 -4.91
N LEU A 35 0.34 12.35 -5.95
CA LEU A 35 1.70 12.91 -5.91
C LEU A 35 1.69 14.44 -5.85
N ASN A 36 0.85 15.10 -6.65
CA ASN A 36 0.75 16.56 -6.68
C ASN A 36 0.31 17.16 -5.33
N GLN A 37 -0.67 16.52 -4.68
CA GLN A 37 -1.18 16.94 -3.36
C GLN A 37 -0.13 16.81 -2.25
N ASN A 38 0.71 15.76 -2.30
CA ASN A 38 1.69 15.47 -1.25
C ASN A 38 3.08 16.05 -1.55
N GLY A 39 3.36 16.43 -2.81
CA GLY A 39 4.64 16.89 -3.31
C GLY A 39 5.69 15.79 -3.44
N ILE A 40 5.85 14.96 -2.41
CA ILE A 40 6.85 13.89 -2.33
C ILE A 40 6.21 12.62 -1.75
N LEU A 41 6.46 11.47 -2.37
CA LEU A 41 5.95 10.18 -1.90
C LEU A 41 7.00 9.07 -1.94
N SER A 42 7.19 8.39 -0.81
CA SER A 42 7.88 7.10 -0.73
C SER A 42 6.92 5.93 -1.01
N TYR A 43 7.45 4.73 -1.25
CA TYR A 43 6.62 3.53 -1.50
C TYR A 43 5.67 3.23 -0.33
N LYS A 44 6.12 3.50 0.90
CA LYS A 44 5.29 3.34 2.10
C LYS A 44 4.14 4.33 2.08
N GLU A 45 4.42 5.60 1.79
CA GLU A 45 3.42 6.68 1.74
C GLU A 45 2.40 6.46 0.62
N MET A 46 2.82 5.96 -0.54
CA MET A 46 1.88 5.57 -1.62
C MET A 46 0.86 4.53 -1.17
N THR A 47 1.28 3.55 -0.37
CA THR A 47 0.36 2.53 0.17
C THR A 47 -0.63 3.16 1.16
N GLU A 48 -0.22 4.20 1.89
CA GLU A 48 -1.10 4.92 2.82
C GLU A 48 -2.10 5.83 2.09
N LYS A 49 -1.69 6.43 0.96
CA LYS A 49 -2.48 7.42 0.22
C LYS A 49 -3.39 6.84 -0.86
N THR A 50 -3.41 5.52 -1.06
CA THR A 50 -4.25 4.87 -2.08
C THR A 50 -5.29 3.95 -1.47
N GLU A 51 -6.38 3.72 -2.21
CA GLU A 51 -7.39 2.69 -1.89
C GLU A 51 -6.84 1.27 -2.01
N ARG A 52 -5.82 1.11 -2.86
CA ARG A 52 -5.16 -0.17 -3.13
C ARG A 52 -4.05 -0.38 -2.13
N VAL A 53 -3.76 -1.63 -1.85
CA VAL A 53 -2.88 -1.96 -0.74
C VAL A 53 -1.56 -2.59 -1.15
N ARG A 54 -1.33 -2.55 -2.45
CA ARG A 54 -0.09 -2.84 -3.12
C ARG A 54 0.37 -1.52 -3.73
N SER A 55 1.48 -0.97 -3.24
CA SER A 55 2.09 0.23 -3.85
C SER A 55 2.54 -0.05 -5.28
N GLU A 56 2.64 -1.31 -5.68
CA GLU A 56 3.03 -1.76 -7.00
C GLU A 56 2.27 -1.01 -8.10
N ASP A 57 0.94 -0.89 -8.04
CA ASP A 57 0.21 -0.24 -9.14
C ASP A 57 0.62 1.23 -9.36
N ILE A 58 0.56 2.04 -8.30
CA ILE A 58 0.93 3.47 -8.36
C ILE A 58 2.44 3.65 -8.61
N ARG A 59 3.28 2.79 -8.03
CA ARG A 59 4.74 2.80 -8.24
C ARG A 59 5.09 2.50 -9.70
N GLU A 60 4.47 1.49 -10.30
CA GLU A 60 4.70 1.14 -11.69
C GLU A 60 4.17 2.25 -12.64
N ILE A 61 3.06 2.92 -12.29
CA ILE A 61 2.58 4.12 -12.99
C ILE A 61 3.64 5.22 -12.93
N PHE A 62 4.12 5.58 -11.73
CA PHE A 62 5.13 6.62 -11.58
C PHE A 62 6.44 6.27 -12.27
N TYR A 63 6.84 4.99 -12.24
CA TYR A 63 8.02 4.54 -12.95
C TYR A 63 7.88 4.81 -14.47
N LEU A 64 6.80 4.34 -15.10
CA LEU A 64 6.60 4.58 -16.53
C LEU A 64 6.48 6.07 -16.85
N LEU A 65 5.71 6.82 -16.07
CA LEU A 65 5.43 8.24 -16.33
C LEU A 65 6.63 9.15 -16.09
N TRP A 66 7.48 8.85 -15.10
CA TRP A 66 8.78 9.50 -14.91
C TRP A 66 9.66 9.32 -16.14
N LYS A 67 9.81 8.08 -16.62
CA LYS A 67 10.56 7.75 -17.84
C LYS A 67 10.05 8.46 -19.09
N LEU A 68 8.76 8.77 -19.13
CA LEU A 68 8.10 9.44 -20.26
C LEU A 68 7.98 10.96 -20.07
N GLY A 69 8.52 11.52 -18.98
CA GLY A 69 8.61 12.97 -18.76
C GLY A 69 7.33 13.64 -18.24
N PHE A 70 6.45 12.92 -17.53
CA PHE A 70 5.14 13.41 -17.06
C PHE A 70 5.19 14.20 -15.74
N GLY A 71 6.21 15.03 -15.57
CA GLY A 71 6.34 15.91 -14.39
C GLY A 71 6.58 15.19 -13.07
N ILE A 72 7.16 13.99 -13.14
CA ILE A 72 7.58 13.20 -11.97
C ILE A 72 9.10 13.16 -11.97
N GLU A 73 9.70 13.29 -10.80
CA GLU A 73 11.14 13.13 -10.56
C GLU A 73 11.38 12.03 -9.53
N VAL A 74 12.63 11.54 -9.45
CA VAL A 74 13.03 10.47 -8.54
C VAL A 74 14.24 10.91 -7.72
N SER A 75 14.18 10.70 -6.40
CA SER A 75 15.29 10.99 -5.50
C SER A 75 15.33 9.99 -4.33
N GLN A 76 16.19 10.28 -3.36
CA GLN A 76 16.34 9.54 -2.12
C GLN A 76 16.03 10.42 -0.91
N ARG A 77 15.26 9.89 0.04
CA ARG A 77 15.06 10.48 1.38
C ARG A 77 15.57 9.51 2.44
N GLY A 78 16.74 9.77 3.00
CA GLY A 78 17.43 8.83 3.87
C GLY A 78 17.78 7.52 3.14
N ARG A 79 17.14 6.40 3.51
CA ARG A 79 17.29 5.11 2.80
C ARG A 79 16.12 4.79 1.86
N GLU A 80 15.12 5.65 1.80
CA GLU A 80 13.91 5.42 1.01
C GLU A 80 14.02 6.07 -0.37
N LEU A 81 13.58 5.35 -1.40
CA LEU A 81 13.34 5.95 -2.71
C LEU A 81 12.03 6.72 -2.68
N VAL A 82 12.04 7.91 -3.28
CA VAL A 82 10.88 8.81 -3.33
C VAL A 82 10.66 9.32 -4.74
N PHE A 83 9.40 9.58 -5.07
CA PHE A 83 8.99 10.32 -6.25
C PHE A 83 8.57 11.73 -5.86
N ILE A 84 8.85 12.70 -6.73
CA ILE A 84 8.66 14.13 -6.49
C ILE A 84 7.79 14.70 -7.62
N ALA A 85 6.80 15.51 -7.27
CA ALA A 85 6.07 16.34 -8.21
C ALA A 85 6.95 17.52 -8.64
N ASN A 86 7.08 17.77 -9.95
CA ASN A 86 7.65 19.02 -10.44
C ASN A 86 6.57 19.92 -11.06
N ASP A 87 6.99 21.11 -11.48
CA ASP A 87 6.09 22.19 -11.92
C ASP A 87 5.20 21.82 -13.13
N LYS A 88 5.55 20.79 -13.90
CA LYS A 88 4.74 20.33 -15.05
C LYS A 88 3.54 19.50 -14.63
N LEU A 89 3.58 18.86 -13.46
CA LEU A 89 2.60 17.85 -13.04
C LEU A 89 1.18 18.41 -12.99
N GLY A 90 0.99 19.59 -12.40
CA GLY A 90 -0.32 20.24 -12.28
C GLY A 90 -0.98 20.46 -13.64
N SER A 91 -0.23 20.97 -14.61
CA SER A 91 -0.75 21.19 -15.98
C SER A 91 -1.15 19.90 -16.71
N ILE A 92 -0.48 18.79 -16.41
CA ILE A 92 -0.80 17.47 -16.98
C ILE A 92 -2.10 16.92 -16.37
N ILE A 93 -2.29 17.08 -15.06
CA ILE A 93 -3.50 16.65 -14.35
C ILE A 93 -4.74 17.37 -14.88
N GLU A 94 -4.61 18.62 -15.30
CA GLU A 94 -5.74 19.44 -15.79
C GLU A 94 -6.09 19.21 -17.28
N MET A 95 -5.27 18.49 -18.04
CA MET A 95 -5.52 18.22 -19.47
C MET A 95 -6.85 17.49 -19.68
N LYS A 96 -7.50 17.63 -20.84
CA LYS A 96 -8.68 16.79 -21.16
C LYS A 96 -8.25 15.35 -21.46
N ASP A 97 -9.15 14.38 -21.29
CA ASP A 97 -8.83 12.95 -21.47
C ASP A 97 -8.20 12.63 -22.83
N ASN A 98 -8.75 13.20 -23.91
CA ASN A 98 -8.23 13.02 -25.26
C ASN A 98 -6.82 13.63 -25.42
N GLU A 99 -6.55 14.77 -24.78
CA GLU A 99 -5.24 15.43 -24.82
C GLU A 99 -4.20 14.61 -24.07
N LEU A 100 -4.55 14.15 -22.85
CA LEU A 100 -3.69 13.29 -22.05
C LEU A 100 -3.39 11.96 -22.74
N LYS A 101 -4.40 11.32 -23.36
CA LYS A 101 -4.19 10.11 -24.17
C LYS A 101 -3.27 10.33 -25.35
N ASN A 102 -3.40 11.46 -26.04
CA ASN A 102 -2.53 11.81 -27.16
C ASN A 102 -1.10 12.08 -26.69
N LEU A 103 -0.93 12.75 -25.55
CA LEU A 103 0.38 12.97 -24.94
C LEU A 103 1.05 11.62 -24.58
N ILE A 104 0.32 10.71 -23.91
CA ILE A 104 0.83 9.36 -23.59
C ILE A 104 1.22 8.61 -24.86
N LEU A 105 0.34 8.57 -25.86
CA LEU A 105 0.63 7.87 -27.12
C LEU A 105 1.83 8.48 -27.86
N SER A 106 1.99 9.80 -27.82
CA SER A 106 3.13 10.48 -28.41
C SER A 106 4.43 10.13 -27.69
N SER A 107 4.45 10.14 -26.35
CA SER A 107 5.62 9.76 -25.57
C SER A 107 5.98 8.28 -25.72
N LEU A 108 5.00 7.40 -25.98
CA LEU A 108 5.27 5.99 -26.23
C LEU A 108 6.04 5.71 -27.53
N LYS A 109 6.19 6.69 -28.44
CA LYS A 109 6.96 6.53 -29.69
C LYS A 109 8.43 6.22 -29.45
N ILE A 110 9.01 6.70 -28.36
CA ILE A 110 10.41 6.45 -27.97
C ILE A 110 10.57 5.18 -27.12
N TYR A 111 9.47 4.59 -26.67
CA TYR A 111 9.48 3.39 -25.82
C TYR A 111 9.42 2.12 -26.68
N ASN A 112 10.59 1.67 -27.12
CA ASN A 112 10.73 0.55 -28.07
C ASN A 112 10.01 -0.75 -27.68
N PRO A 113 9.89 -1.18 -26.40
CA PRO A 113 9.12 -2.38 -26.08
C PRO A 113 7.67 -2.34 -26.58
N PHE A 114 6.99 -1.19 -26.45
CA PHE A 114 5.62 -1.03 -26.96
C PHE A 114 5.58 -1.04 -28.49
N VAL A 115 6.51 -0.35 -29.14
CA VAL A 115 6.58 -0.27 -30.61
C VAL A 115 6.94 -1.63 -31.23
N ALA A 116 7.83 -2.40 -30.61
CA ALA A 116 8.22 -3.74 -31.04
C ALA A 116 7.02 -4.70 -31.04
N VAL A 117 6.17 -4.64 -30.01
CA VAL A 117 4.90 -5.40 -29.99
C VAL A 117 4.05 -5.05 -31.20
N LEU A 118 3.83 -3.76 -31.49
CA LEU A 118 3.04 -3.32 -32.65
C LEU A 118 3.65 -3.77 -33.99
N ASP A 119 4.97 -3.68 -34.16
CA ASP A 119 5.66 -4.08 -35.39
C ASP A 119 5.58 -5.60 -35.64
N ILE A 120 5.53 -6.42 -34.58
CA ILE A 120 5.22 -7.85 -34.69
C ILE A 120 3.77 -8.05 -35.15
N LEU A 121 2.82 -7.27 -34.64
CA LEU A 121 1.40 -7.40 -35.01
C LEU A 121 1.13 -7.12 -36.50
N ILE A 122 2.00 -6.36 -37.18
CA ILE A 122 1.92 -6.15 -38.63
C ILE A 122 1.95 -7.48 -39.40
N GLU A 123 2.72 -8.48 -38.94
CA GLU A 123 2.80 -9.80 -39.58
C GLU A 123 1.49 -10.59 -39.51
N TYR A 124 0.60 -10.21 -38.60
CA TYR A 124 -0.68 -10.86 -38.37
C TYR A 124 -1.85 -10.11 -39.02
N ARG A 125 -1.59 -9.00 -39.73
CA ARG A 125 -2.64 -8.20 -40.39
C ARG A 125 -3.50 -9.05 -41.31
N ASP A 126 -2.85 -9.82 -42.18
CA ASP A 126 -3.48 -10.60 -43.24
C ASP A 126 -3.61 -12.10 -42.87
N LYS A 127 -3.25 -12.46 -41.64
CA LYS A 127 -3.37 -13.83 -41.10
C LYS A 127 -4.62 -13.97 -40.20
N SER A 128 -4.77 -15.14 -39.56
CA SER A 128 -5.69 -15.32 -38.44
C SER A 128 -5.38 -14.34 -37.30
N LYS A 129 -6.37 -14.08 -36.43
CA LYS A 129 -6.16 -13.24 -35.23
C LYS A 129 -4.95 -13.75 -34.44
N PHE A 130 -4.09 -12.84 -33.99
CA PHE A 130 -2.98 -13.20 -33.12
C PHE A 130 -3.48 -13.64 -31.74
N THR A 131 -2.75 -14.56 -31.12
CA THR A 131 -2.92 -14.88 -29.71
C THR A 131 -1.80 -14.24 -28.90
N GLU A 132 -2.09 -13.91 -27.65
CA GLU A 132 -1.10 -13.34 -26.74
C GLU A 132 0.10 -14.27 -26.53
N LYS A 133 -0.14 -15.58 -26.42
CA LYS A 133 0.90 -16.60 -26.29
C LYS A 133 1.87 -16.59 -27.47
N GLU A 134 1.38 -16.37 -28.70
CA GLU A 134 2.25 -16.29 -29.88
C GLU A 134 3.16 -15.07 -29.85
N ILE A 135 2.64 -13.93 -29.40
CA ILE A 135 3.42 -12.69 -29.28
C ILE A 135 4.47 -12.84 -28.18
N THR A 136 4.10 -13.35 -27.01
CA THR A 136 5.03 -13.62 -25.90
C THR A 136 6.15 -14.56 -26.33
N LYS A 137 5.85 -15.65 -27.04
CA LYS A 137 6.88 -16.56 -27.55
C LYS A 137 7.90 -15.86 -28.45
N LYS A 138 7.46 -14.95 -29.32
CA LYS A 138 8.36 -14.20 -30.20
C LYS A 138 9.30 -13.26 -29.42
N LEU A 139 8.81 -12.65 -28.35
CA LEU A 139 9.56 -11.68 -27.54
C LEU A 139 10.46 -12.33 -26.48
N HIS A 140 10.26 -13.60 -26.18
CA HIS A 140 10.93 -14.34 -25.09
C HIS A 140 11.54 -15.67 -25.55
N GLY A 141 12.01 -15.74 -26.80
CA GLY A 141 12.77 -16.90 -27.30
C GLY A 141 12.02 -18.24 -27.25
N GLY A 142 10.69 -18.22 -27.34
CA GLY A 142 9.84 -19.42 -27.35
C GLY A 142 9.32 -19.89 -25.98
N SER A 143 9.73 -19.28 -24.87
CA SER A 143 9.27 -19.63 -23.52
C SER A 143 7.89 -19.03 -23.17
N LEU A 144 7.13 -19.73 -22.31
CA LEU A 144 5.77 -19.36 -21.87
C LEU A 144 5.58 -19.43 -20.33
N GLU A 145 6.63 -19.19 -19.56
CA GLU A 145 6.51 -19.09 -18.10
C GLU A 145 5.58 -17.93 -17.70
N GLY A 146 4.84 -18.10 -16.59
CA GLY A 146 3.81 -17.15 -16.15
C GLY A 146 4.32 -15.70 -16.02
N GLY A 147 5.53 -15.50 -15.51
CA GLY A 147 6.13 -14.17 -15.37
C GLY A 147 6.43 -13.46 -16.70
N ARG A 148 6.57 -14.19 -17.82
CA ARG A 148 6.82 -13.62 -19.16
C ARG A 148 5.54 -13.15 -19.83
N LEU A 149 4.42 -13.86 -19.61
CA LEU A 149 3.10 -13.39 -20.03
C LEU A 149 2.76 -12.06 -19.37
N ASP A 150 3.06 -11.91 -18.08
CA ASP A 150 2.85 -10.67 -17.33
C ASP A 150 3.62 -9.46 -17.89
N ASN A 151 4.72 -9.67 -18.62
CA ASN A 151 5.50 -8.60 -19.25
C ASN A 151 4.95 -8.21 -20.63
N THR A 152 4.28 -9.14 -21.33
CA THR A 152 3.71 -8.87 -22.67
C THR A 152 2.26 -8.37 -22.59
N HIS A 153 1.47 -8.87 -21.63
CA HIS A 153 0.05 -8.55 -21.46
C HIS A 153 -0.25 -7.04 -21.41
N PRO A 154 0.49 -6.23 -20.61
CA PRO A 154 0.23 -4.80 -20.48
C PRO A 154 0.36 -4.08 -21.82
N LEU A 155 1.43 -4.34 -22.57
CA LEU A 155 1.70 -3.71 -23.87
C LEU A 155 0.60 -4.02 -24.91
N LEU A 156 0.15 -5.28 -24.95
CA LEU A 156 -0.96 -5.69 -25.80
C LEU A 156 -2.28 -5.05 -25.38
N ARG A 157 -2.52 -4.85 -24.08
CA ARG A 157 -3.71 -4.13 -23.58
C ARG A 157 -3.67 -2.66 -23.99
N TRP A 158 -2.53 -1.99 -23.85
CA TRP A 158 -2.35 -0.60 -24.27
C TRP A 158 -2.65 -0.44 -25.77
N SER A 159 -2.14 -1.35 -26.61
CA SER A 159 -2.35 -1.30 -28.07
C SER A 159 -3.82 -1.37 -28.50
N LYS A 160 -4.69 -1.92 -27.65
CA LYS A 160 -6.13 -2.13 -27.91
C LYS A 160 -7.00 -0.99 -27.37
N ASP A 161 -6.40 0.11 -26.92
CA ASP A 161 -7.19 1.26 -26.47
C ASP A 161 -8.10 1.79 -27.59
N PRO A 162 -9.42 1.94 -27.33
CA PRO A 162 -10.36 2.35 -28.35
C PRO A 162 -10.11 3.75 -28.90
N ASP A 163 -9.48 4.66 -28.13
CA ASP A 163 -9.23 6.03 -28.59
C ASP A 163 -7.94 6.14 -29.41
N TRP A 164 -6.95 5.28 -29.12
CA TRP A 164 -5.74 5.21 -29.93
C TRP A 164 -5.99 4.49 -31.26
N GLU A 165 -6.91 3.53 -31.29
CA GLU A 165 -7.31 2.76 -32.48
C GLU A 165 -6.12 2.08 -33.19
N LEU A 166 -5.05 1.72 -32.47
CA LEU A 166 -3.89 1.05 -33.09
C LEU A 166 -4.21 -0.40 -33.45
N VAL A 167 -4.97 -1.09 -32.60
CA VAL A 167 -5.40 -2.48 -32.77
C VAL A 167 -6.90 -2.60 -32.54
N LYS A 168 -7.63 -3.16 -33.51
CA LYS A 168 -9.09 -3.39 -33.42
C LYS A 168 -9.41 -4.84 -33.79
N ASN A 169 -10.28 -5.48 -33.01
CA ASN A 169 -10.72 -6.87 -33.25
C ASN A 169 -9.56 -7.88 -33.37
N GLY A 170 -8.45 -7.65 -32.66
CA GLY A 170 -7.26 -8.51 -32.72
C GLY A 170 -6.43 -8.36 -33.99
N ARG A 171 -6.53 -7.21 -34.68
CA ARG A 171 -5.72 -6.87 -35.86
C ARG A 171 -5.19 -5.44 -35.75
N ILE A 172 -3.95 -5.22 -36.18
CA ILE A 172 -3.40 -3.86 -36.28
C ILE A 172 -4.14 -3.08 -37.38
N THR A 173 -4.43 -1.82 -37.12
CA THR A 173 -5.12 -0.93 -38.06
C THR A 173 -4.12 -0.21 -38.97
N THR A 174 -4.62 0.47 -40.02
CA THR A 174 -3.79 1.36 -40.85
C THR A 174 -3.13 2.48 -40.02
N LYS A 175 -3.84 3.00 -39.00
CA LYS A 175 -3.31 3.98 -38.06
C LYS A 175 -2.17 3.40 -37.23
N GLY A 176 -2.32 2.17 -36.74
CA GLY A 176 -1.27 1.42 -36.05
C GLY A 176 -0.02 1.21 -36.90
N ILE A 177 -0.18 0.82 -38.17
CA ILE A 177 0.94 0.66 -39.11
C ILE A 177 1.65 1.99 -39.33
N LYS A 178 0.90 3.07 -39.61
CA LYS A 178 1.47 4.40 -39.78
C LYS A 178 2.24 4.85 -38.55
N TYR A 179 1.72 4.59 -37.35
CA TYR A 179 2.40 4.88 -36.09
C TYR A 179 3.75 4.15 -35.98
N VAL A 180 3.81 2.86 -36.31
CA VAL A 180 5.07 2.09 -36.33
C VAL A 180 6.05 2.64 -37.36
N GLU A 181 5.59 3.01 -38.56
CA GLU A 181 6.45 3.60 -39.59
C GLU A 181 6.99 4.98 -39.19
N GLU A 182 6.22 5.78 -38.46
CA GLU A 182 6.72 7.02 -37.85
C GLU A 182 7.80 6.74 -36.80
N CYS A 183 7.64 5.70 -35.98
CA CYS A 183 8.65 5.32 -34.98
C CYS A 183 9.93 4.78 -35.63
N LYS A 184 9.83 4.00 -36.71
CA LYS A 184 10.99 3.53 -37.50
C LYS A 184 11.84 4.70 -38.02
N LYS A 185 11.20 5.79 -38.46
CA LYS A 185 11.89 7.00 -38.92
C LYS A 185 12.62 7.75 -37.82
N MET A 186 12.18 7.62 -36.56
CA MET A 186 12.89 8.21 -35.42
C MET A 186 14.19 7.47 -35.10
N ASN A 187 14.34 6.21 -35.55
CA ASN A 187 15.55 5.39 -35.41
C ASN A 187 16.10 5.35 -33.97
N VAL A 188 15.22 5.17 -32.98
CA VAL A 188 15.61 5.13 -31.56
C VAL A 188 16.28 3.81 -31.22
N PHE A 189 17.47 3.87 -30.62
CA PHE A 189 18.20 2.72 -30.07
C PHE A 189 17.91 2.58 -28.58
N TYR A 190 17.34 1.45 -28.18
CA TYR A 190 16.96 1.19 -26.78
C TYR A 190 18.02 0.35 -26.08
N PHE A 191 18.54 0.87 -24.96
CA PHE A 191 19.52 0.23 -24.10
C PHE A 191 18.98 0.04 -22.68
N HIS A 192 18.99 -1.19 -22.18
CA HIS A 192 18.55 -1.52 -20.84
C HIS A 192 19.71 -1.61 -19.85
N HIS A 193 19.57 -0.93 -18.70
CA HIS A 193 20.63 -0.74 -17.70
C HIS A 193 21.28 -2.03 -17.15
N THR A 194 20.53 -3.14 -17.04
CA THR A 194 21.06 -4.42 -16.53
C THR A 194 21.29 -5.48 -17.60
N VAL A 195 20.52 -5.44 -18.70
CA VAL A 195 20.58 -6.48 -19.74
C VAL A 195 21.71 -6.15 -20.71
N ASP A 196 21.76 -4.90 -21.17
CA ASP A 196 22.77 -4.45 -22.13
C ASP A 196 24.03 -4.00 -21.41
N LEU A 197 23.87 -3.14 -20.40
CA LEU A 197 24.99 -2.50 -19.70
C LEU A 197 25.47 -3.27 -18.47
N LYS A 198 24.95 -4.49 -18.24
CA LYS A 198 25.35 -5.41 -17.14
C LYS A 198 25.35 -4.78 -15.74
N ALA A 199 24.54 -3.75 -15.52
CA ALA A 199 24.51 -2.94 -14.30
C ALA A 199 25.87 -2.32 -13.91
N SER A 200 26.79 -2.15 -14.88
CA SER A 200 28.02 -1.38 -14.70
C SER A 200 27.67 0.07 -14.42
N ARG A 201 28.24 0.64 -13.36
CA ARG A 201 27.92 2.00 -12.92
C ARG A 201 28.38 3.01 -13.96
N GLU A 202 29.61 2.86 -14.43
CA GLU A 202 30.30 3.74 -15.37
C GLU A 202 29.61 3.73 -16.75
N LEU A 203 29.33 2.54 -17.29
CA LEU A 203 28.59 2.42 -18.57
C LEU A 203 27.21 3.05 -18.49
N ASN A 204 26.50 2.89 -17.37
CA ASN A 204 25.18 3.49 -17.18
C ASN A 204 25.25 5.02 -17.08
N ILE A 205 26.25 5.59 -16.40
CA ILE A 205 26.43 7.03 -16.34
C ILE A 205 26.74 7.59 -17.73
N ILE A 206 27.69 6.99 -18.45
CA ILE A 206 28.08 7.44 -19.79
C ILE A 206 26.89 7.32 -20.76
N THR A 207 26.19 6.17 -20.75
CA THR A 207 24.99 5.97 -21.59
C THR A 207 23.90 6.98 -21.25
N TYR A 208 23.71 7.31 -19.96
CA TYR A 208 22.74 8.31 -19.52
C TYR A 208 23.05 9.70 -20.10
N LEU A 209 24.30 10.15 -19.98
CA LEU A 209 24.75 11.44 -20.52
C LEU A 209 24.57 11.49 -22.04
N ILE A 210 25.00 10.46 -22.77
CA ILE A 210 24.82 10.36 -24.22
C ILE A 210 23.33 10.36 -24.59
N SER A 211 22.49 9.59 -23.88
CA SER A 211 21.04 9.54 -24.11
C SER A 211 20.41 10.92 -23.97
N LYS A 212 20.71 11.64 -22.89
CA LYS A 212 20.21 13.02 -22.64
C LYS A 212 20.59 13.96 -23.79
N GLN A 213 21.85 13.95 -24.20
CA GLN A 213 22.37 14.77 -25.29
C GLN A 213 21.73 14.44 -26.65
N SER A 214 21.41 13.17 -26.89
CA SER A 214 20.74 12.74 -28.13
C SER A 214 19.35 13.40 -28.32
N TYR A 215 18.61 13.63 -27.23
CA TYR A 215 17.31 14.30 -27.27
C TYR A 215 17.40 15.83 -27.35
N GLU A 216 18.49 16.41 -26.84
CA GLU A 216 18.78 17.86 -26.96
C GLU A 216 19.26 18.24 -28.38
N LYS A 217 19.43 17.26 -29.27
CA LYS A 217 19.97 17.41 -30.64
C LYS A 217 21.38 17.98 -30.68
N ILE A 218 22.14 17.80 -29.59
CA ILE A 218 23.56 18.11 -29.53
C ILE A 218 24.31 16.98 -30.23
N LYS A 219 25.06 17.32 -31.28
CA LYS A 219 25.70 16.32 -32.16
C LYS A 219 26.99 15.74 -31.61
N SER A 220 27.66 16.45 -30.70
CA SER A 220 28.91 15.99 -30.10
C SER A 220 28.98 16.27 -28.60
N LEU A 221 29.59 15.35 -27.86
CA LEU A 221 29.81 15.42 -26.42
C LEU A 221 31.31 15.36 -26.12
N LYS A 222 31.86 16.43 -25.53
CA LYS A 222 33.28 16.50 -25.16
C LYS A 222 33.58 15.62 -23.95
N TYR A 223 34.77 15.01 -23.91
CA TYR A 223 35.22 14.25 -22.75
C TYR A 223 35.27 15.10 -21.47
N GLU A 224 35.62 16.38 -21.58
CA GLU A 224 35.64 17.35 -20.47
C GLU A 224 34.32 17.39 -19.72
N TYR A 225 33.19 17.47 -20.43
CA TYR A 225 31.87 17.45 -19.83
C TYR A 225 31.58 16.14 -19.07
N ILE A 226 32.04 15.01 -19.61
CA ILE A 226 31.87 13.71 -18.95
C ILE A 226 32.71 13.68 -17.66
N TYR A 227 33.95 14.18 -17.70
CA TYR A 227 34.77 14.28 -16.49
C TYR A 227 34.13 15.15 -15.42
N ASP A 228 33.59 16.31 -15.79
CA ASP A 228 32.89 17.21 -14.87
C ASP A 228 31.69 16.51 -14.21
N CYS A 229 30.87 15.80 -15.00
CA CYS A 229 29.75 15.02 -14.46
C CYS A 229 30.22 13.91 -13.49
N PHE A 230 31.30 13.20 -13.81
CA PHE A 230 31.87 12.17 -12.93
C PHE A 230 32.43 12.78 -11.64
N GLN A 231 33.00 13.99 -11.69
CA GLN A 231 33.43 14.73 -10.50
C GLN A 231 32.25 15.15 -9.62
N ASP A 232 31.15 15.65 -10.22
CA ASP A 232 29.95 16.09 -9.48
C ASP A 232 29.36 14.97 -8.61
N ILE A 233 29.41 13.73 -9.09
CA ILE A 233 28.95 12.54 -8.34
C ILE A 233 30.05 11.85 -7.52
N ARG A 234 31.22 12.50 -7.39
CA ARG A 234 32.39 12.05 -6.62
C ARG A 234 32.91 10.67 -7.04
N LEU A 235 32.96 10.42 -8.33
CA LEU A 235 33.48 9.21 -8.93
C LEU A 235 34.47 9.59 -10.04
N PRO A 236 35.73 9.91 -9.75
CA PRO A 236 36.66 10.27 -10.81
C PRO A 236 36.89 9.09 -11.77
N ILE A 237 37.05 9.40 -13.06
CA ILE A 237 37.35 8.43 -14.12
C ILE A 237 38.58 8.90 -14.89
N SER A 238 39.51 7.98 -15.19
CA SER A 238 40.68 8.30 -16.02
C SER A 238 40.32 8.33 -17.50
N GLU A 239 41.13 9.03 -18.31
CA GLU A 239 40.94 9.06 -19.77
C GLU A 239 40.98 7.66 -20.39
N LYS A 240 41.88 6.79 -19.91
CA LYS A 240 41.99 5.41 -20.39
C LYS A 240 40.72 4.61 -20.11
N GLU A 241 40.13 4.77 -18.92
CA GLU A 241 38.89 4.10 -18.55
C GLU A 241 37.71 4.63 -19.37
N LEU A 242 37.59 5.95 -19.51
CA LEU A 242 36.53 6.58 -20.31
C LEU A 242 36.57 6.07 -21.76
N VAL A 243 37.74 6.09 -22.40
CA VAL A 243 37.92 5.58 -23.76
C VAL A 243 37.56 4.09 -23.86
N SER A 244 37.97 3.28 -22.87
CA SER A 244 37.61 1.86 -22.83
C SER A 244 36.10 1.64 -22.77
N TYR A 245 35.38 2.38 -21.93
CA TYR A 245 33.92 2.26 -21.83
C TYR A 245 33.20 2.75 -23.08
N ILE A 246 33.70 3.82 -23.73
CA ILE A 246 33.09 4.28 -24.99
C ILE A 246 33.30 3.26 -26.10
N HIS A 247 34.48 2.63 -26.19
CA HIS A 247 34.68 1.52 -27.12
C HIS A 247 33.75 0.35 -26.84
N GLU A 248 33.53 -0.02 -25.57
CA GLU A 248 32.57 -1.05 -25.22
C GLU A 248 31.13 -0.69 -25.68
N LEU A 249 30.73 0.58 -25.58
CA LEU A 249 29.43 1.04 -26.10
C LEU A 249 29.35 0.97 -27.63
N ILE A 250 30.44 1.28 -28.34
CA ILE A 250 30.54 1.13 -29.81
C ILE A 250 30.43 -0.35 -30.20
N ASP A 251 31.11 -1.24 -29.47
CA ASP A 251 31.06 -2.69 -29.69
C ASP A 251 29.65 -3.27 -29.44
N MET A 252 28.86 -2.61 -28.58
CA MET A 252 27.43 -2.90 -28.38
C MET A 252 26.50 -2.28 -29.45
N GLU A 253 27.07 -1.76 -30.54
CA GLU A 253 26.36 -1.07 -31.64
C GLU A 253 25.63 0.21 -31.22
N MET A 254 26.07 0.89 -30.14
CA MET A 254 25.56 2.22 -29.84
C MET A 254 25.89 3.18 -31.00
N PRO A 255 24.94 4.02 -31.46
CA PRO A 255 25.13 4.86 -32.66
C PRO A 255 25.98 6.09 -32.36
N ILE A 256 27.24 5.87 -31.99
CA ILE A 256 28.22 6.89 -31.65
C ILE A 256 29.54 6.71 -32.41
N GLU A 257 30.28 7.79 -32.58
CA GLU A 257 31.64 7.80 -33.15
C GLU A 257 32.59 8.60 -32.26
N LEU A 258 33.88 8.30 -32.38
CA LEU A 258 34.95 9.00 -31.67
C LEU A 258 35.78 9.80 -32.65
N GLU A 259 35.91 11.10 -32.41
CA GLU A 259 36.84 11.97 -33.13
C GLU A 259 37.34 13.07 -32.18
N ASN A 260 38.66 13.28 -32.13
CA ASN A 260 39.31 14.37 -31.38
C ASN A 260 38.83 14.57 -29.91
N LYS A 261 38.70 13.49 -29.13
CA LYS A 261 38.18 13.51 -27.73
C LYS A 261 36.74 14.03 -27.61
N GLU A 262 35.95 13.89 -28.67
CA GLU A 262 34.52 14.10 -28.69
C GLU A 262 33.80 12.80 -29.09
N ILE A 263 32.61 12.60 -28.52
CA ILE A 263 31.68 11.54 -28.87
C ILE A 263 30.62 12.14 -29.79
N PHE A 264 30.58 11.73 -31.05
CA PHE A 264 29.57 12.14 -32.01
C PHE A 264 28.35 11.22 -31.93
N ILE A 265 27.16 11.78 -31.71
CA ILE A 265 25.92 11.03 -31.55
C ILE A 265 25.16 11.04 -32.88
N LYS A 266 24.95 9.87 -33.48
CA LYS A 266 24.34 9.75 -34.81
C LYS A 266 22.82 9.63 -34.78
N ASP A 267 22.29 8.95 -33.77
CA ASP A 267 20.87 8.62 -33.65
C ASP A 267 20.38 8.80 -32.21
N LEU A 268 19.06 8.76 -32.04
CA LEU A 268 18.43 8.85 -30.72
C LEU A 268 18.71 7.61 -29.89
N ILE A 269 19.08 7.81 -28.63
CA ILE A 269 19.37 6.73 -27.68
C ILE A 269 18.40 6.83 -26.51
N TYR A 270 17.64 5.77 -26.26
CA TYR A 270 16.76 5.64 -25.10
C TYR A 270 17.41 4.74 -24.05
N HIS A 271 17.74 5.32 -22.89
CA HIS A 271 18.29 4.58 -21.75
C HIS A 271 17.18 4.14 -20.79
N ASP A 272 16.89 2.84 -20.77
CA ASP A 272 15.91 2.25 -19.87
C ASP A 272 16.54 1.86 -18.52
N ILE A 273 16.37 2.74 -17.55
CA ILE A 273 16.88 2.58 -16.18
C ILE A 273 15.76 2.55 -15.14
N THR A 274 15.95 1.83 -14.04
CA THR A 274 15.00 1.85 -12.90
C THR A 274 15.26 3.01 -11.94
N PRO A 275 14.23 3.49 -11.21
CA PRO A 275 14.41 4.49 -10.16
C PRO A 275 15.53 4.11 -9.18
N LYS A 276 15.58 2.83 -8.79
CA LYS A 276 16.60 2.29 -7.89
C LYS A 276 18.01 2.48 -8.45
N TYR A 277 18.24 2.14 -9.71
CA TYR A 277 19.56 2.25 -10.33
C TYR A 277 19.92 3.70 -10.68
N TYR A 278 18.93 4.51 -11.07
CA TYR A 278 19.09 5.94 -11.32
C TYR A 278 19.62 6.68 -10.08
N VAL A 279 19.02 6.42 -8.91
CA VAL A 279 19.51 6.94 -7.62
C VAL A 279 20.83 6.29 -7.21
N LYS A 280 20.96 4.95 -7.33
CA LYS A 280 22.19 4.22 -6.97
C LYS A 280 23.43 4.74 -7.71
N PHE A 281 23.25 5.16 -8.96
CA PHE A 281 24.32 5.69 -9.79
C PHE A 281 24.45 7.22 -9.72
N ASN A 282 23.69 7.88 -8.82
CA ASN A 282 23.66 9.33 -8.63
C ASN A 282 23.26 10.13 -9.88
N LEU A 283 22.49 9.53 -10.80
CA LEU A 283 22.05 10.22 -12.01
C LEU A 283 21.04 11.33 -11.69
N ASN A 284 20.29 11.20 -10.59
CA ASN A 284 19.45 12.27 -10.06
C ASN A 284 20.25 13.54 -9.74
N ILE A 285 21.47 13.41 -9.24
CA ILE A 285 22.35 14.55 -8.93
C ILE A 285 22.77 15.25 -10.22
N LEU A 286 23.04 14.51 -11.29
CA LEU A 286 23.37 15.05 -12.62
C LEU A 286 22.20 15.81 -13.27
N ASP A 287 20.97 15.57 -12.81
CA ASP A 287 19.79 16.35 -13.21
C ASP A 287 19.47 17.50 -12.23
N GLY A 288 20.33 17.75 -11.25
CA GLY A 288 20.13 18.78 -10.23
C GLY A 288 19.13 18.39 -9.14
N ILE A 289 18.71 17.13 -9.09
CA ILE A 289 17.74 16.61 -8.11
C ILE A 289 18.51 16.09 -6.90
N ASN A 290 18.63 16.94 -5.89
CA ASN A 290 19.30 16.60 -4.64
C ASN A 290 18.53 15.57 -3.82
N ASN A 291 19.26 14.85 -2.96
CA ASN A 291 18.66 13.99 -1.95
C ASN A 291 17.88 14.86 -0.94
N ILE A 292 16.71 14.38 -0.56
CA ILE A 292 15.81 15.09 0.35
C ILE A 292 16.26 14.84 1.79
N ASP A 293 16.44 15.91 2.54
CA ASP A 293 16.77 15.83 3.96
C ASP A 293 15.63 15.16 4.75
N VAL A 294 16.01 14.22 5.61
CA VAL A 294 15.08 13.49 6.49
C VAL A 294 14.45 14.43 7.52
N HIS A 295 15.12 15.54 7.84
CA HIS A 295 14.69 16.50 8.85
C HIS A 295 13.61 17.49 8.38
N ASN A 296 13.22 17.50 7.10
CA ASN A 296 12.21 18.43 6.57
C ASN A 296 10.77 17.90 6.60
N LYS A 297 10.50 16.78 7.27
CA LYS A 297 9.15 16.50 7.78
C LYS A 297 9.02 17.22 9.11
N ASP A 298 8.41 18.39 9.10
CA ASP A 298 7.51 18.88 10.16
C ASP A 298 7.22 20.37 9.93
N LYS A 299 6.63 20.72 8.78
CA LYS A 299 5.54 21.69 8.87
C LYS A 299 4.33 20.88 9.32
N VAL A 300 4.21 20.72 10.63
CA VAL A 300 2.92 20.42 11.24
C VAL A 300 2.01 21.54 10.76
N LEU A 301 1.16 21.26 9.77
CA LEU A 301 -0.01 22.08 9.52
C LEU A 301 -0.72 22.10 10.87
N THR A 302 -0.59 23.22 11.60
CA THR A 302 -1.30 23.43 12.84
C THR A 302 -2.77 23.36 12.50
N THR A 303 -3.38 22.22 12.79
CA THR A 303 -4.81 22.02 12.60
C THR A 303 -5.54 23.02 13.49
N ASP A 304 -6.33 23.90 12.87
CA ASP A 304 -7.17 24.83 13.59
C ASP A 304 -8.39 24.08 14.15
N VAL A 305 -8.19 23.53 15.36
CA VAL A 305 -9.21 22.73 16.06
C VAL A 305 -10.48 23.57 16.30
N GLU A 306 -10.35 24.86 16.65
CA GLU A 306 -11.51 25.72 16.91
C GLU A 306 -12.37 25.89 15.65
N SER A 307 -11.75 26.17 14.50
CA SER A 307 -12.46 26.26 13.21
C SER A 307 -13.17 24.95 12.85
N ILE A 308 -12.54 23.81 13.08
CA ILE A 308 -13.16 22.50 12.85
C ILE A 308 -14.36 22.30 13.79
N LEU A 309 -14.22 22.62 15.07
CA LEU A 309 -15.31 22.50 16.05
C LEU A 309 -16.49 23.42 15.69
N MET A 310 -16.23 24.64 15.22
CA MET A 310 -17.29 25.53 14.71
C MET A 310 -18.04 24.91 13.52
N LYS A 311 -17.32 24.28 12.58
CA LYS A 311 -17.92 23.57 11.43
C LYS A 311 -18.79 22.36 11.86
N LEU A 312 -18.48 21.77 13.02
CA LEU A 312 -19.18 20.61 13.57
C LEU A 312 -20.34 20.98 14.49
N ASN A 313 -20.40 22.22 14.98
CA ASN A 313 -21.47 22.70 15.84
C ASN A 313 -22.80 22.58 15.08
N SER A 314 -23.71 21.70 15.54
CA SER A 314 -24.99 21.27 14.91
C SER A 314 -24.97 20.13 13.88
N LYS A 315 -23.80 19.57 13.55
CA LYS A 315 -23.73 18.42 12.64
C LYS A 315 -24.09 17.13 13.39
N LYS A 316 -24.75 16.22 12.67
CA LYS A 316 -25.10 14.87 13.16
C LYS A 316 -24.36 13.75 12.43
N PHE A 317 -24.01 14.00 11.16
CA PHE A 317 -23.33 13.04 10.30
C PHE A 317 -21.94 13.55 9.96
N LEU A 318 -20.95 12.70 10.17
CA LEU A 318 -19.57 12.99 9.84
C LEU A 318 -19.09 12.06 8.75
N ILE A 319 -18.60 12.62 7.65
CA ILE A 319 -17.99 11.88 6.56
C ILE A 319 -16.48 12.03 6.66
N ILE A 320 -15.74 10.91 6.65
CA ILE A 320 -14.28 10.89 6.78
C ILE A 320 -13.66 10.54 5.43
N HIS A 321 -13.06 11.53 4.76
CA HIS A 321 -12.38 11.35 3.47
C HIS A 321 -11.41 12.50 3.17
N ASP A 322 -10.28 12.19 2.54
CA ASP A 322 -9.31 13.21 2.12
C ASP A 322 -9.75 13.93 0.83
N ASP A 323 -10.41 13.21 -0.07
CA ASP A 323 -10.82 13.74 -1.36
C ASP A 323 -12.18 14.44 -1.28
N ASN A 324 -12.40 15.40 -2.18
CA ASN A 324 -13.66 16.10 -2.29
C ASN A 324 -14.80 15.12 -2.65
N ILE A 325 -15.92 15.26 -1.94
CA ILE A 325 -17.14 14.48 -2.19
C ILE A 325 -18.32 15.40 -2.42
N ASN A 326 -19.26 14.95 -3.25
CA ASN A 326 -20.52 15.65 -3.43
C ASN A 326 -21.43 15.43 -2.21
N LEU A 327 -21.53 16.42 -1.33
CA LEU A 327 -22.33 16.34 -0.10
C LEU A 327 -23.84 16.16 -0.36
N ASN A 328 -24.33 16.45 -1.57
CA ASN A 328 -25.74 16.25 -1.92
C ASN A 328 -26.13 14.77 -1.96
N ASP A 329 -25.16 13.86 -2.08
CA ASP A 329 -25.42 12.42 -2.10
C ASP A 329 -25.59 11.83 -0.67
N TYR A 330 -25.49 12.67 0.36
CA TYR A 330 -25.47 12.29 1.78
C TYR A 330 -26.58 13.00 2.58
N PRO A 331 -26.89 12.53 3.81
CA PRO A 331 -27.93 13.15 4.63
C PRO A 331 -27.69 14.64 4.89
N LYS A 332 -28.77 15.41 5.04
CA LYS A 332 -28.70 16.80 5.51
C LYS A 332 -27.95 16.86 6.85
N TYR A 333 -27.25 17.96 7.09
CA TYR A 333 -26.34 18.13 8.24
C TYR A 333 -25.10 17.22 8.25
N SER A 334 -24.76 16.63 7.09
CA SER A 334 -23.44 16.04 6.89
C SER A 334 -22.34 17.10 6.83
N THR A 335 -21.15 16.70 7.23
CA THR A 335 -19.93 17.48 7.05
C THR A 335 -18.77 16.56 6.71
N LEU A 336 -17.87 17.03 5.84
CA LEU A 336 -16.66 16.31 5.46
C LEU A 336 -15.48 16.77 6.33
N LEU A 337 -14.75 15.81 6.89
CA LEU A 337 -13.42 16.00 7.46
C LEU A 337 -12.42 15.04 6.81
N ASN A 338 -11.19 15.50 6.62
CA ASN A 338 -10.08 14.63 6.26
C ASN A 338 -9.63 13.80 7.47
N TYR A 339 -8.77 12.79 7.25
CA TYR A 339 -8.34 11.89 8.33
C TYR A 339 -7.56 12.62 9.43
N ASN A 340 -6.74 13.61 9.07
CA ASN A 340 -5.93 14.37 10.03
C ASN A 340 -6.82 15.25 10.93
N ASP A 341 -7.79 15.95 10.34
CA ASP A 341 -8.76 16.78 11.07
C ASP A 341 -9.58 15.92 12.03
N PHE A 342 -10.05 14.74 11.59
CA PHE A 342 -10.75 13.79 12.44
C PHE A 342 -9.89 13.32 13.61
N PHE A 343 -8.62 12.99 13.35
CA PHE A 343 -7.69 12.59 14.40
C PHE A 343 -7.46 13.73 15.40
N SER A 344 -7.33 14.98 14.94
CA SER A 344 -7.08 16.14 15.81
C SER A 344 -8.24 16.46 16.76
N ILE A 345 -9.48 16.18 16.37
CA ILE A 345 -10.67 16.44 17.22
C ILE A 345 -11.12 15.25 18.07
N ASN A 346 -10.38 14.14 18.07
CA ASN A 346 -10.91 12.89 18.61
C ASN A 346 -11.29 12.99 20.11
N ASN A 347 -10.64 13.86 20.90
CA ASN A 347 -11.01 14.10 22.30
C ASN A 347 -12.36 14.81 22.46
N GLU A 348 -12.76 15.59 21.46
CA GLU A 348 -13.95 16.43 21.51
C GLU A 348 -15.22 15.72 21.02
N LEU A 349 -15.08 14.58 20.33
CA LEU A 349 -16.21 13.78 19.84
C LEU A 349 -17.31 13.52 20.89
N PRO A 350 -17.01 13.26 22.18
CA PRO A 350 -18.06 13.07 23.19
C PRO A 350 -18.93 14.30 23.43
N ASN A 351 -18.40 15.48 23.18
CA ASN A 351 -19.09 16.77 23.35
C ASN A 351 -19.86 17.18 22.09
N LEU A 352 -19.70 16.45 20.98
CA LEU A 352 -20.36 16.74 19.71
C LEU A 352 -21.67 15.96 19.57
N LYS A 353 -22.59 16.50 18.75
CA LYS A 353 -23.89 15.86 18.43
C LYS A 353 -23.79 14.81 17.31
N ILE A 354 -22.59 14.32 17.02
CA ILE A 354 -22.36 13.33 15.97
C ILE A 354 -22.90 11.99 16.44
N ASN A 355 -23.86 11.43 15.72
CA ASN A 355 -24.41 10.11 16.01
C ASN A 355 -24.06 9.07 14.95
N THR A 356 -23.62 9.52 13.76
CA THR A 356 -23.27 8.64 12.65
C THR A 356 -21.97 9.09 11.99
N ILE A 357 -21.05 8.13 11.82
CA ILE A 357 -19.83 8.30 11.03
C ILE A 357 -19.97 7.51 9.73
N ILE A 358 -19.60 8.14 8.62
CA ILE A 358 -19.71 7.59 7.27
C ILE A 358 -18.31 7.50 6.68
N ILE A 359 -17.94 6.27 6.30
CA ILE A 359 -16.77 5.97 5.48
C ILE A 359 -17.31 5.82 4.05
N PRO A 360 -17.14 6.85 3.19
CA PRO A 360 -17.71 6.87 1.85
C PRO A 360 -16.92 5.93 0.92
N PRO A 361 -17.36 5.70 -0.34
CA PRO A 361 -16.55 5.00 -1.33
C PRO A 361 -15.14 5.61 -1.45
N HIS A 362 -14.19 4.84 -1.96
CA HIS A 362 -12.80 5.29 -2.18
C HIS A 362 -11.98 5.55 -0.92
N TRP A 363 -12.45 5.05 0.23
CA TRP A 363 -11.75 5.18 1.51
C TRP A 363 -10.38 4.46 1.55
N ARG A 364 -9.48 4.98 2.38
CA ARG A 364 -8.07 4.56 2.47
C ARG A 364 -7.87 3.64 3.69
N PRO A 365 -7.64 2.33 3.52
CA PRO A 365 -7.72 1.41 4.64
C PRO A 365 -6.62 1.56 5.70
N LEU A 366 -5.43 2.04 5.28
CA LEU A 366 -4.34 2.32 6.21
C LEU A 366 -4.58 3.60 7.03
N GLU A 367 -5.27 4.60 6.46
CA GLU A 367 -5.69 5.79 7.21
C GLU A 367 -6.82 5.42 8.20
N ILE A 368 -7.78 4.59 7.79
CA ILE A 368 -8.79 4.05 8.72
C ILE A 368 -8.14 3.27 9.86
N SER A 369 -7.09 2.50 9.58
CA SER A 369 -6.33 1.78 10.62
C SER A 369 -5.67 2.71 11.66
N LYS A 370 -5.46 4.01 11.36
CA LYS A 370 -4.93 4.98 12.34
C LYS A 370 -6.01 5.48 13.31
N ILE A 371 -7.27 5.42 12.90
CA ILE A 371 -8.42 5.93 13.66
C ILE A 371 -9.40 4.83 14.12
N ASN A 372 -9.09 3.57 13.84
CA ASN A 372 -9.98 2.44 14.07
C ASN A 372 -10.47 2.34 15.51
N GLY A 373 -9.62 2.57 16.50
CA GLY A 373 -10.03 2.49 17.89
C GLY A 373 -11.02 3.59 18.29
N ILE A 374 -10.90 4.80 17.73
CA ILE A 374 -11.89 5.88 17.90
C ILE A 374 -13.24 5.42 17.33
N LEU A 375 -13.24 4.82 16.13
CA LEU A 375 -14.46 4.29 15.50
C LEU A 375 -15.08 3.17 16.33
N LEU A 376 -14.28 2.23 16.85
CA LEU A 376 -14.78 1.15 17.69
C LEU A 376 -15.39 1.66 18.99
N SER A 377 -14.73 2.60 19.69
CA SER A 377 -15.27 3.23 20.90
C SER A 377 -16.57 3.96 20.64
N PHE A 378 -16.67 4.66 19.51
CA PHE A 378 -17.88 5.36 19.08
C PHE A 378 -19.06 4.41 18.88
N ILE A 379 -18.83 3.25 18.23
CA ILE A 379 -19.87 2.23 18.04
C ILE A 379 -20.27 1.61 19.38
N ILE A 380 -19.31 1.28 20.25
CA ILE A 380 -19.60 0.70 21.57
C ILE A 380 -20.48 1.65 22.41
N ALA A 381 -20.26 2.96 22.28
CA ALA A 381 -21.04 4.02 22.95
C ALA A 381 -22.44 4.26 22.36
N GLY A 382 -22.86 3.52 21.32
CA GLY A 382 -24.20 3.65 20.72
C GLY A 382 -24.21 4.31 19.34
N GLY A 383 -23.07 4.78 18.83
CA GLY A 383 -22.97 5.39 17.50
C GLY A 383 -23.19 4.41 16.34
N SER A 384 -23.46 4.95 15.16
CA SER A 384 -23.55 4.18 13.91
C SER A 384 -22.36 4.42 12.99
N LEU A 385 -21.75 3.34 12.49
CA LEU A 385 -20.71 3.40 11.47
C LEU A 385 -21.25 2.85 10.15
N ILE A 386 -21.28 3.70 9.12
CA ILE A 386 -21.68 3.32 7.76
C ILE A 386 -20.41 3.18 6.92
N ILE A 387 -20.23 2.00 6.31
CA ILE A 387 -19.07 1.64 5.51
C ILE A 387 -19.55 1.31 4.10
N PHE A 388 -19.26 2.20 3.17
CA PHE A 388 -19.50 1.95 1.76
C PHE A 388 -18.49 0.96 1.19
N HIS A 389 -18.79 0.46 -0.01
CA HIS A 389 -17.91 -0.40 -0.78
C HIS A 389 -16.49 0.16 -0.85
N GLY A 390 -15.51 -0.76 -0.79
CA GLY A 390 -14.10 -0.44 -0.91
C GLY A 390 -13.49 -1.03 -2.18
N SER A 391 -12.17 -0.90 -2.31
CA SER A 391 -11.45 -1.56 -3.39
C SER A 391 -11.45 -3.09 -3.23
N MET A 392 -11.49 -3.84 -4.34
CA MET A 392 -11.26 -5.29 -4.29
C MET A 392 -9.82 -5.60 -3.86
N GLY A 393 -9.65 -6.46 -2.85
CA GLY A 393 -8.37 -7.07 -2.53
C GLY A 393 -8.08 -7.21 -1.03
N ARG A 394 -6.81 -7.49 -0.73
CA ARG A 394 -6.25 -7.57 0.61
C ARG A 394 -5.36 -6.36 0.88
N ILE A 395 -5.25 -6.01 2.15
CA ILE A 395 -4.22 -5.13 2.71
C ILE A 395 -2.88 -5.86 2.80
N GLY A 396 -1.94 -5.54 1.91
CA GLY A 396 -0.67 -6.27 1.77
C GLY A 396 -0.86 -7.71 1.30
N SER A 397 0.05 -8.61 1.66
CA SER A 397 -0.03 -10.04 1.29
C SER A 397 -1.17 -10.79 2.00
N ASN A 398 -1.54 -10.38 3.22
CA ASN A 398 -2.32 -11.25 4.13
C ASN A 398 -3.44 -10.59 4.94
N ARG A 399 -3.63 -9.27 4.89
CA ARG A 399 -4.58 -8.60 5.77
C ARG A 399 -5.89 -8.38 5.02
N ASN A 400 -7.05 -8.69 5.59
CA ASN A 400 -8.32 -8.37 4.96
C ASN A 400 -8.55 -6.85 4.93
N LEU A 401 -9.27 -6.30 3.95
CA LEU A 401 -9.64 -4.88 3.86
C LEU A 401 -10.25 -4.34 5.16
N PHE A 402 -11.04 -5.17 5.84
CA PHE A 402 -11.74 -4.84 7.08
C PHE A 402 -11.02 -5.29 8.36
N ASN A 403 -9.73 -5.60 8.30
CA ASN A 403 -8.92 -6.05 9.46
C ASN A 403 -8.90 -5.11 10.67
N TRP A 404 -9.37 -3.88 10.49
CA TRP A 404 -9.42 -2.83 11.51
C TRP A 404 -10.71 -2.90 12.34
N LEU A 405 -11.65 -3.78 11.95
CA LEU A 405 -12.87 -4.12 12.67
C LEU A 405 -12.64 -5.29 13.65
N PRO A 406 -13.61 -5.55 14.56
CA PRO A 406 -13.58 -6.72 15.44
C PRO A 406 -13.45 -8.02 14.63
N TYR A 407 -12.84 -9.04 15.23
CA TYR A 407 -12.44 -10.28 14.54
C TYR A 407 -13.54 -10.94 13.71
N GLU A 408 -14.79 -10.95 14.18
CA GLU A 408 -15.90 -11.58 13.46
C GLU A 408 -16.26 -10.81 12.18
N LEU A 409 -16.11 -9.48 12.18
CA LEU A 409 -16.34 -8.62 11.02
C LEU A 409 -15.10 -8.44 10.16
N SER A 410 -13.92 -8.62 10.73
CA SER A 410 -12.63 -8.51 10.04
C SER A 410 -12.47 -9.53 8.92
N ARG A 411 -13.31 -10.57 8.90
CA ARG A 411 -13.37 -11.67 7.92
C ARG A 411 -14.27 -11.36 6.72
N ILE A 412 -15.06 -10.28 6.75
CA ILE A 412 -15.89 -9.85 5.62
C ILE A 412 -14.99 -9.55 4.42
N SER A 413 -15.36 -9.99 3.22
CA SER A 413 -14.67 -9.62 1.98
C SER A 413 -15.60 -8.88 1.05
N PHE A 414 -15.07 -7.90 0.30
CA PHE A 414 -15.84 -7.16 -0.70
C PHE A 414 -15.44 -7.59 -2.13
N ILE A 415 -16.45 -7.79 -2.99
CA ILE A 415 -16.29 -8.23 -4.36
C ILE A 415 -17.07 -7.28 -5.27
N HIS A 416 -16.42 -6.70 -6.29
CA HIS A 416 -17.10 -5.86 -7.27
C HIS A 416 -18.11 -6.66 -8.09
N SER A 417 -19.25 -6.03 -8.37
CA SER A 417 -20.32 -6.59 -9.17
C SER A 417 -19.99 -6.48 -10.66
N ASN A 418 -20.19 -7.57 -11.40
CA ASN A 418 -20.24 -7.55 -12.86
C ASN A 418 -21.69 -7.55 -13.37
N LEU A 419 -22.69 -7.35 -12.50
CA LEU A 419 -24.10 -7.60 -12.79
C LEU A 419 -24.79 -6.54 -13.67
N GLY A 420 -24.06 -5.57 -14.24
CA GLY A 420 -24.63 -4.56 -15.15
C GLY A 420 -25.62 -3.58 -14.53
N ASP A 421 -26.01 -3.76 -13.26
CA ASP A 421 -26.76 -2.78 -12.48
C ASP A 421 -25.83 -1.67 -12.02
N ASN A 422 -25.99 -0.48 -12.59
CA ASN A 422 -25.18 0.70 -12.28
C ASN A 422 -25.32 1.16 -10.81
N LYS A 423 -26.35 0.72 -10.07
CA LYS A 423 -26.57 1.08 -8.66
C LYS A 423 -25.77 0.22 -7.67
N ILE A 424 -25.54 -1.07 -7.98
CA ILE A 424 -24.79 -2.00 -7.12
C ILE A 424 -23.34 -2.10 -7.60
N LYS A 425 -22.41 -1.53 -6.83
CA LYS A 425 -20.98 -1.61 -7.12
C LYS A 425 -20.35 -2.94 -6.74
N GLY A 426 -20.94 -3.65 -5.78
CA GLY A 426 -20.47 -4.96 -5.36
C GLY A 426 -21.25 -5.55 -4.20
N PHE A 427 -20.73 -6.65 -3.66
CA PHE A 427 -21.34 -7.40 -2.57
C PHE A 427 -20.29 -7.87 -1.56
N PHE A 428 -20.74 -8.00 -0.32
CA PHE A 428 -19.97 -8.52 0.80
C PHE A 428 -20.18 -10.03 0.92
N THR A 429 -19.13 -10.75 1.29
CA THR A 429 -19.14 -12.22 1.43
C THR A 429 -18.42 -12.63 2.71
N PHE A 430 -18.70 -13.87 3.16
CA PHE A 430 -18.08 -14.51 4.31
C PHE A 430 -17.32 -15.76 3.86
N PRO A 431 -16.04 -15.63 3.44
CA PRO A 431 -15.27 -16.76 2.91
C PRO A 431 -15.15 -17.95 3.88
N PHE A 432 -15.25 -17.68 5.19
CA PHE A 432 -15.12 -18.68 6.26
C PHE A 432 -16.44 -18.91 7.02
N GLY A 433 -17.57 -18.58 6.39
CA GLY A 433 -18.90 -18.72 6.97
C GLY A 433 -19.32 -17.60 7.93
N GLU A 434 -20.61 -17.56 8.25
CA GLU A 434 -21.27 -16.56 9.11
C GLU A 434 -21.30 -16.98 10.57
N ASN A 435 -20.11 -17.17 11.15
CA ASN A 435 -19.97 -17.55 12.55
C ASN A 435 -19.86 -16.31 13.43
N PHE A 436 -21.01 -15.71 13.77
CA PHE A 436 -21.08 -14.58 14.71
C PHE A 436 -21.52 -15.04 16.10
N ASN A 437 -20.70 -14.80 17.11
CA ASN A 437 -21.00 -15.05 18.51
C ASN A 437 -21.27 -13.76 19.28
N TYR A 438 -20.69 -12.64 18.85
CA TYR A 438 -20.74 -11.37 19.57
C TYR A 438 -21.44 -10.28 18.78
N VAL A 439 -21.23 -10.28 17.47
CA VAL A 439 -21.90 -9.34 16.58
C VAL A 439 -23.26 -9.93 16.21
N ILE A 440 -24.33 -9.12 16.26
CA ILE A 440 -25.67 -9.59 15.89
C ILE A 440 -26.02 -9.06 14.49
N LYS A 441 -26.10 -9.96 13.50
CA LYS A 441 -26.66 -9.62 12.18
C LYS A 441 -28.15 -9.29 12.35
N LYS A 442 -28.54 -8.05 12.06
CA LYS A 442 -29.90 -7.53 12.28
C LYS A 442 -30.73 -7.49 11.00
N GLU A 443 -30.13 -7.01 9.91
CA GLU A 443 -30.80 -6.76 8.65
C GLU A 443 -29.81 -6.97 7.52
N TYR A 444 -30.27 -7.46 6.38
CA TYR A 444 -29.42 -7.69 5.21
C TYR A 444 -30.24 -7.75 3.93
N GLU A 445 -29.59 -7.44 2.80
CA GLU A 445 -30.11 -7.68 1.45
C GLU A 445 -29.14 -8.60 0.72
N GLU A 446 -29.63 -9.76 0.28
CA GLU A 446 -28.85 -10.78 -0.40
C GLU A 446 -29.12 -10.72 -1.91
N VAL A 447 -28.05 -10.65 -2.71
CA VAL A 447 -28.10 -10.59 -4.19
C VAL A 447 -27.74 -11.92 -4.84
N GLY A 448 -27.57 -12.96 -4.03
CA GLY A 448 -27.23 -14.32 -4.42
C GLY A 448 -26.63 -15.06 -3.22
N SER A 449 -26.61 -16.40 -3.27
CA SER A 449 -26.18 -17.25 -2.15
C SER A 449 -24.87 -16.76 -1.50
N GLY A 450 -24.95 -16.30 -0.25
CA GLY A 450 -23.82 -15.82 0.54
C GLY A 450 -23.21 -14.48 0.07
N ARG A 451 -23.96 -13.69 -0.71
CA ARG A 451 -23.54 -12.40 -1.28
C ARG A 451 -24.51 -11.29 -0.89
N TYR A 452 -24.02 -10.32 -0.12
CA TYR A 452 -24.86 -9.29 0.48
C TYR A 452 -24.56 -7.91 -0.10
N SER A 453 -25.55 -7.23 -0.64
CA SER A 453 -25.43 -5.81 -1.04
C SER A 453 -25.62 -4.86 0.14
N PHE A 454 -26.29 -5.31 1.20
CA PHE A 454 -26.49 -4.59 2.44
C PHE A 454 -26.33 -5.53 3.64
N LEU A 455 -25.62 -5.08 4.67
CA LEU A 455 -25.51 -5.77 5.95
C LEU A 455 -25.59 -4.76 7.09
N LYS A 456 -26.40 -5.05 8.10
CA LYS A 456 -26.51 -4.28 9.34
C LYS A 456 -26.23 -5.19 10.53
N PHE A 457 -25.26 -4.77 11.33
CA PHE A 457 -24.80 -5.49 12.51
C PHE A 457 -24.98 -4.62 13.76
N LYS A 458 -25.39 -5.22 14.87
CA LYS A 458 -25.28 -4.63 16.20
C LYS A 458 -23.95 -5.06 16.82
N TYR A 459 -23.19 -4.10 17.34
CA TYR A 459 -21.93 -4.31 18.05
C TYR A 459 -21.88 -3.35 19.25
N GLY A 460 -21.73 -3.88 20.46
CA GLY A 460 -21.98 -3.09 21.67
C GLY A 460 -23.39 -2.50 21.66
N GLN A 461 -23.51 -1.21 21.99
CA GLN A 461 -24.79 -0.50 21.96
C GLN A 461 -25.14 0.04 20.56
N GLY A 462 -24.16 0.20 19.68
CA GLY A 462 -24.32 0.82 18.36
C GLY A 462 -24.48 -0.16 17.20
N THR A 463 -24.29 0.37 15.99
CA THR A 463 -24.44 -0.41 14.75
C THR A 463 -23.31 -0.20 13.75
N ILE A 464 -23.00 -1.24 12.98
CA ILE A 464 -22.08 -1.22 11.85
C ILE A 464 -22.85 -1.64 10.61
N ILE A 465 -22.81 -0.82 9.57
CA ILE A 465 -23.60 -0.98 8.36
C ILE A 465 -22.67 -1.04 7.16
N PHE A 466 -22.81 -2.04 6.30
CA PHE A 466 -22.06 -2.19 5.06
C PHE A 466 -22.98 -1.99 3.85
N LEU A 467 -22.52 -1.19 2.88
CA LEU A 467 -23.28 -0.83 1.68
C LEU A 467 -22.50 -1.10 0.40
N GLY A 468 -23.02 -1.99 -0.45
CA GLY A 468 -22.49 -2.31 -1.77
C GLY A 468 -22.94 -1.34 -2.88
N TYR A 469 -23.63 -0.26 -2.50
CA TYR A 469 -24.24 0.75 -3.38
C TYR A 469 -23.43 2.03 -3.41
N ASN A 470 -23.61 2.86 -4.44
CA ASN A 470 -23.17 4.26 -4.36
C ASN A 470 -24.05 5.06 -3.39
N PRO A 471 -23.50 6.10 -2.73
CA PRO A 471 -24.28 6.99 -1.87
C PRO A 471 -25.38 7.71 -2.67
N SER A 472 -26.57 7.82 -2.09
CA SER A 472 -27.66 8.68 -2.56
C SER A 472 -28.64 8.97 -1.42
N GLU A 473 -29.34 10.11 -1.45
CA GLU A 473 -30.34 10.47 -0.43
C GLU A 473 -31.45 9.41 -0.29
N GLU A 474 -31.87 8.80 -1.42
CA GLU A 474 -32.84 7.70 -1.46
C GLU A 474 -32.34 6.49 -0.66
N LEU A 475 -31.05 6.16 -0.75
CA LEU A 475 -30.44 5.02 -0.06
C LEU A 475 -30.52 5.16 1.46
N PHE A 476 -30.20 6.35 1.99
CA PHE A 476 -30.25 6.63 3.43
C PHE A 476 -31.67 6.54 3.98
N SER A 477 -32.65 6.96 3.18
CA SER A 477 -34.07 6.86 3.53
C SER A 477 -34.57 5.41 3.46
N LYS A 478 -34.22 4.68 2.39
CA LYS A 478 -34.67 3.29 2.13
C LYS A 478 -34.32 2.34 3.28
N TYR A 479 -33.08 2.38 3.76
CA TYR A 479 -32.60 1.46 4.80
C TYR A 479 -32.64 2.05 6.21
N ASN A 480 -33.28 3.22 6.38
CA ASN A 480 -33.34 3.94 7.64
C ASN A 480 -31.96 4.01 8.33
N LEU A 481 -30.97 4.50 7.57
CA LEU A 481 -29.56 4.49 7.97
C LEU A 481 -29.22 5.57 9.01
N ILE A 482 -30.16 6.46 9.29
CA ILE A 482 -29.99 7.64 10.12
C ILE A 482 -30.44 7.33 11.54
N LEU A 483 -29.57 7.55 12.52
CA LEU A 483 -29.99 7.63 13.91
C LEU A 483 -30.69 8.97 14.14
N ASN A 484 -31.93 8.91 14.65
CA ASN A 484 -32.69 10.11 15.01
C ASN A 484 -32.32 10.64 16.41
N GLU A 485 -31.78 9.77 17.26
CA GLU A 485 -31.40 10.08 18.64
C GLU A 485 -29.95 10.59 18.71
N ASP A 486 -29.72 11.51 19.64
CA ASP A 486 -28.37 11.96 19.97
C ASP A 486 -27.72 10.89 20.87
N ILE A 487 -26.51 10.48 20.56
CA ILE A 487 -25.75 9.55 21.40
C ILE A 487 -25.04 10.33 22.51
N LYS A 488 -24.89 9.72 23.68
CA LYS A 488 -24.08 10.27 24.77
C LYS A 488 -22.87 9.38 24.97
N ILE A 489 -21.70 9.91 24.65
CA ILE A 489 -20.43 9.24 24.91
C ILE A 489 -19.92 9.74 26.26
N ASP A 490 -19.72 8.83 27.20
CA ASP A 490 -19.02 9.13 28.44
C ASP A 490 -17.50 9.15 28.18
N ASP A 491 -16.89 10.32 28.28
CA ASP A 491 -15.46 10.53 28.04
C ASP A 491 -14.57 9.83 29.09
N LYS A 492 -15.14 9.46 30.24
CA LYS A 492 -14.49 8.70 31.32
C LYS A 492 -14.72 7.20 31.21
N SER A 493 -15.50 6.74 30.25
CA SER A 493 -15.70 5.30 30.04
C SER A 493 -14.40 4.60 29.63
N ILE A 494 -14.23 3.35 30.05
CA ILE A 494 -13.03 2.55 29.72
C ILE A 494 -12.83 2.41 28.21
N TYR A 495 -13.90 2.19 27.46
CA TYR A 495 -13.82 2.08 26.00
C TYR A 495 -13.39 3.40 25.34
N TRP A 496 -13.70 4.56 25.92
CA TRP A 496 -13.26 5.85 25.39
C TRP A 496 -11.84 6.21 25.81
N ILE A 497 -11.48 6.02 27.08
CA ILE A 497 -10.13 6.28 27.60
C ILE A 497 -9.07 5.51 26.80
N TYR A 498 -9.33 4.24 26.49
CA TYR A 498 -8.39 3.37 25.77
C TYR A 498 -8.64 3.29 24.25
N ARG A 499 -9.40 4.23 23.67
CA ARG A 499 -9.70 4.25 22.22
C ARG A 499 -8.48 4.31 21.31
N TYR A 500 -7.32 4.72 21.82
CA TYR A 500 -6.08 4.77 21.04
C TYR A 500 -5.37 3.41 20.94
N VAL A 501 -5.73 2.43 21.78
CA VAL A 501 -5.04 1.13 21.84
C VAL A 501 -5.06 0.40 20.49
N PRO A 502 -6.20 0.28 19.78
CA PRO A 502 -6.25 -0.40 18.48
C PRO A 502 -5.33 0.18 17.39
N SER A 503 -4.95 1.46 17.50
CA SER A 503 -4.07 2.15 16.56
C SER A 503 -2.72 2.57 17.16
N ILE A 504 -2.36 2.05 18.35
CA ILE A 504 -1.16 2.46 19.07
C ILE A 504 0.12 2.33 18.23
N ASN A 505 0.25 1.24 17.45
CA ASN A 505 1.41 1.03 16.59
C ASN A 505 1.44 1.93 15.34
N ARG A 506 0.40 2.71 15.10
CA ARG A 506 0.30 3.70 14.02
C ARG A 506 0.19 5.13 14.55
N SER A 507 0.37 5.33 15.85
CA SER A 507 0.37 6.67 16.42
C SER A 507 1.50 7.50 15.82
N PRO A 508 1.24 8.75 15.36
CA PRO A 508 2.29 9.62 14.84
C PRO A 508 3.33 10.00 15.89
N THR A 509 2.99 9.88 17.18
CA THR A 509 3.90 10.16 18.31
C THR A 509 4.83 9.00 18.65
N ILE A 510 4.57 7.80 18.11
CA ILE A 510 5.33 6.57 18.39
C ILE A 510 6.17 6.23 17.16
N LYS A 511 7.45 6.57 17.20
CA LYS A 511 8.43 6.37 16.13
C LYS A 511 9.22 5.07 16.30
N THR A 512 9.36 4.55 17.51
CA THR A 512 10.11 3.31 17.81
C THR A 512 9.35 2.36 18.74
N GLU A 513 9.72 1.07 18.71
CA GLU A 513 9.18 0.04 19.62
C GLU A 513 9.41 0.39 21.11
N TYR A 514 10.56 0.97 21.44
CA TYR A 514 10.90 1.43 22.80
C TYR A 514 9.89 2.41 23.40
N GLN A 515 9.23 3.21 22.56
CA GLN A 515 8.20 4.14 23.01
C GLN A 515 6.86 3.43 23.30
N MET A 516 6.65 2.23 22.76
CA MET A 516 5.45 1.43 23.02
C MET A 516 5.51 0.70 24.36
N TYR A 517 6.69 0.28 24.80
CA TYR A 517 6.87 -0.50 26.03
C TYR A 517 6.27 0.16 27.28
N PRO A 518 6.59 1.42 27.64
CA PRO A 518 6.01 2.04 28.81
C PRO A 518 4.47 2.16 28.71
N LEU A 519 3.94 2.51 27.53
CA LEU A 519 2.50 2.63 27.32
C LEU A 519 1.79 1.29 27.52
N LEU A 520 2.35 0.21 26.99
CA LEU A 520 1.80 -1.14 27.17
C LEU A 520 1.91 -1.60 28.63
N LYS A 521 3.02 -1.31 29.32
CA LYS A 521 3.15 -1.60 30.77
C LYS A 521 2.06 -0.88 31.57
N ASP A 522 1.80 0.39 31.28
CA ASP A 522 0.77 1.17 31.98
C ASP A 522 -0.63 0.63 31.70
N ILE A 523 -0.95 0.31 30.44
CA ILE A 523 -2.21 -0.34 30.06
C ILE A 523 -2.39 -1.66 30.84
N PHE A 524 -1.38 -2.52 30.85
CA PHE A 524 -1.45 -3.81 31.50
C PHE A 524 -1.56 -3.70 33.03
N LYS A 525 -0.83 -2.77 33.65
CA LYS A 525 -0.94 -2.47 35.09
C LYS A 525 -2.34 -1.98 35.44
N SER A 526 -2.83 -0.95 34.77
CA SER A 526 -4.11 -0.32 35.10
C SER A 526 -5.33 -1.23 34.88
N ASN A 527 -5.24 -2.17 33.92
CA ASN A 527 -6.39 -2.99 33.54
C ASN A 527 -6.31 -4.43 34.05
N PHE A 528 -5.13 -5.00 34.25
CA PHE A 528 -4.98 -6.41 34.63
C PHE A 528 -4.11 -6.63 35.88
N ASN A 529 -3.62 -5.55 36.51
CA ASN A 529 -2.71 -5.60 37.67
C ASN A 529 -1.41 -6.36 37.38
N PHE A 530 -0.90 -6.29 36.15
CA PHE A 530 0.35 -6.98 35.80
C PHE A 530 1.56 -6.26 36.41
N GLU A 531 2.47 -7.05 36.99
CA GLU A 531 3.80 -6.56 37.39
C GLU A 531 4.84 -6.98 36.34
N PHE A 532 5.84 -6.13 36.14
CA PHE A 532 6.89 -6.33 35.14
C PHE A 532 8.26 -6.34 35.78
N ASP A 533 9.16 -7.14 35.22
CA ASP A 533 10.56 -7.16 35.63
C ASP A 533 11.22 -5.79 35.32
N PRO A 534 11.80 -5.10 36.33
CA PRO A 534 12.42 -3.79 36.14
C PRO A 534 13.75 -3.84 35.38
N ASP A 535 14.41 -5.01 35.33
CA ASP A 535 15.69 -5.19 34.65
C ASP A 535 15.53 -5.41 33.14
N ILE A 536 14.33 -5.81 32.71
CA ILE A 536 13.97 -5.98 31.30
C ILE A 536 13.47 -4.65 30.72
N LYS A 537 14.33 -4.08 29.88
CA LYS A 537 14.15 -2.77 29.23
C LYS A 537 13.98 -2.87 27.70
N GLY A 538 13.81 -4.08 27.17
CA GLY A 538 13.69 -4.35 25.73
C GLY A 538 14.97 -4.05 24.94
N LYS A 539 16.15 -4.27 25.54
CA LYS A 539 17.44 -4.11 24.84
C LYS A 539 17.70 -5.30 23.91
N PRO A 540 18.59 -5.18 22.90
CA PRO A 540 18.96 -6.30 22.04
C PRO A 540 19.33 -7.55 22.84
N GLY A 541 18.70 -8.69 22.50
CA GLY A 541 18.89 -9.97 23.19
C GLY A 541 18.09 -10.15 24.49
N GLN A 542 17.20 -9.21 24.82
CA GLN A 542 16.17 -9.34 25.84
C GLN A 542 14.80 -9.34 25.17
N THR A 543 13.80 -9.93 25.82
CA THR A 543 12.42 -9.70 25.42
C THR A 543 12.02 -8.25 25.64
N ASP A 544 11.09 -7.73 24.83
CA ASP A 544 10.60 -6.37 24.98
C ASP A 544 9.98 -6.11 26.37
N LEU A 545 9.10 -7.02 26.81
CA LEU A 545 8.44 -6.97 28.10
C LEU A 545 8.47 -8.34 28.77
N PHE A 546 8.64 -8.36 30.09
CA PHE A 546 8.49 -9.58 30.88
C PHE A 546 7.55 -9.35 32.05
N ILE A 547 6.40 -10.05 32.03
CA ILE A 547 5.42 -10.06 33.10
C ILE A 547 5.94 -11.03 34.19
N ILE A 548 5.85 -10.64 35.45
CA ILE A 548 6.26 -11.45 36.62
C ILE A 548 5.13 -11.81 37.57
N ASP A 549 4.02 -11.06 37.53
CA ASP A 549 2.78 -11.33 38.26
C ASP A 549 1.60 -10.91 37.37
N PRO A 550 0.48 -11.67 37.30
CA PRO A 550 0.17 -12.88 38.06
C PRO A 550 0.77 -14.17 37.49
N PHE A 551 1.51 -14.08 36.38
CA PHE A 551 2.20 -15.19 35.73
C PHE A 551 3.43 -14.71 34.97
N TYR A 552 4.35 -15.61 34.65
CA TYR A 552 5.57 -15.26 33.92
C TYR A 552 5.35 -15.29 32.41
N CYS A 553 5.55 -14.19 31.68
CA CYS A 553 5.36 -14.19 30.22
C CYS A 553 6.34 -13.25 29.52
N CYS A 554 7.03 -13.76 28.49
CA CYS A 554 7.79 -12.95 27.55
C CYS A 554 6.84 -12.35 26.51
N CYS A 555 6.94 -11.06 26.25
CA CYS A 555 6.12 -10.40 25.24
C CYS A 555 7.01 -9.65 24.26
N GLU A 556 6.82 -9.91 22.96
CA GLU A 556 7.39 -9.08 21.88
C GLU A 556 6.33 -8.16 21.28
N VAL A 557 6.76 -7.01 20.80
CA VAL A 557 5.90 -5.98 20.22
C VAL A 557 6.27 -5.79 18.76
N THR A 558 5.25 -5.68 17.92
CA THR A 558 5.48 -5.38 16.51
C THR A 558 5.85 -3.90 16.34
N PRO A 559 6.95 -3.55 15.64
CA PRO A 559 7.42 -2.18 15.53
C PRO A 559 6.38 -1.22 14.94
N PRO A 560 6.46 0.09 15.27
CA PRO A 560 5.57 1.10 14.73
C PRO A 560 5.56 1.13 13.20
N SER A 561 4.42 1.53 12.64
CA SER A 561 4.15 1.55 11.19
C SER A 561 4.23 0.21 10.46
N SER A 562 4.55 -0.90 11.13
CA SER A 562 4.47 -2.22 10.52
C SER A 562 3.03 -2.57 10.20
N ASN A 563 2.78 -3.09 9.00
CA ASN A 563 1.43 -3.41 8.55
C ASN A 563 0.91 -4.73 9.13
N ALA A 564 1.79 -5.69 9.37
CA ALA A 564 1.48 -6.97 9.97
C ALA A 564 2.70 -7.55 10.68
N THR A 565 2.47 -8.49 11.59
CA THR A 565 3.48 -9.24 12.30
C THR A 565 3.86 -10.50 11.50
N GLY A 566 5.15 -10.68 11.27
CA GLY A 566 5.71 -11.85 10.59
C GLY A 566 6.20 -12.93 11.56
N PHE A 567 6.60 -14.09 11.02
CA PHE A 567 7.12 -15.22 11.79
C PHE A 567 8.38 -14.89 12.60
N SER A 568 9.17 -13.90 12.16
CA SER A 568 10.43 -13.51 12.82
C SER A 568 10.20 -13.09 14.27
N LYS A 569 9.15 -12.30 14.53
CA LYS A 569 8.80 -11.86 15.89
C LYS A 569 8.32 -13.00 16.78
N VAL A 570 7.67 -14.01 16.20
CA VAL A 570 7.27 -15.23 16.92
C VAL A 570 8.49 -16.06 17.30
N SER A 571 9.45 -16.18 16.38
CA SER A 571 10.71 -16.90 16.63
C SER A 571 11.55 -16.19 17.69
N GLU A 572 11.58 -14.86 17.67
CA GLU A 572 12.27 -14.01 18.63
C GLU A 572 11.73 -14.20 20.06
N VAL A 573 10.41 -14.05 20.27
CA VAL A 573 9.82 -14.24 21.62
C VAL A 573 10.05 -15.66 22.14
N HIS A 574 9.98 -16.66 21.26
CA HIS A 574 10.23 -18.05 21.62
C HIS A 574 11.69 -18.23 22.08
N GLY A 575 12.67 -17.71 21.34
CA GLY A 575 14.08 -17.76 21.74
C GLY A 575 14.37 -17.04 23.06
N HIS A 576 13.70 -15.90 23.30
CA HIS A 576 13.79 -15.19 24.57
C HIS A 576 13.19 -16.00 25.73
N ARG A 577 12.03 -16.65 25.53
CA ARG A 577 11.43 -17.57 26.50
C ARG A 577 12.41 -18.69 26.89
N GLU A 578 12.98 -19.40 25.90
CA GLU A 578 13.95 -20.48 26.13
C GLU A 578 15.17 -20.00 26.91
N THR A 579 15.68 -18.81 26.57
CA THR A 579 16.81 -18.18 27.28
C THR A 579 16.46 -17.86 28.74
N MET A 580 15.25 -17.33 28.99
CA MET A 580 14.79 -17.00 30.35
C MET A 580 14.67 -18.24 31.22
N ILE A 581 14.12 -19.33 30.67
CA ILE A 581 14.05 -20.63 31.35
C ILE A 581 15.46 -21.16 31.62
N HIS A 582 16.36 -21.12 30.63
CA HIS A 582 17.70 -21.67 30.76
C HIS A 582 18.57 -20.93 31.80
N LYS A 583 18.49 -19.60 31.84
CA LYS A 583 19.27 -18.78 32.78
C LYS A 583 18.76 -18.88 34.22
N ASN A 584 17.49 -19.24 34.41
CA ASN A 584 16.84 -19.26 35.71
C ASN A 584 16.19 -20.62 36.01
N LYS A 585 16.86 -21.73 35.66
CA LYS A 585 16.31 -23.09 35.77
C LYS A 585 15.79 -23.46 37.16
N GLU A 586 16.37 -22.87 38.20
CA GLU A 586 15.93 -23.08 39.59
C GLU A 586 14.61 -22.35 39.91
N LYS A 587 14.33 -21.25 39.19
CA LYS A 587 13.14 -20.41 39.37
C LYS A 587 12.01 -20.72 38.38
N PHE A 588 12.35 -21.10 37.14
CA PHE A 588 11.39 -21.26 36.04
C PHE A 588 11.51 -22.63 35.36
N LYS A 589 10.37 -23.28 35.14
CA LYS A 589 10.24 -24.47 34.26
C LYS A 589 9.56 -24.06 32.95
N VAL A 590 9.80 -24.81 31.87
CA VAL A 590 9.30 -24.47 30.50
C VAL A 590 7.79 -24.19 30.47
N ASN A 591 6.99 -24.97 31.21
CA ASN A 591 5.53 -24.81 31.22
C ASN A 591 5.01 -23.62 32.05
N TYR A 592 5.89 -22.93 32.78
CA TYR A 592 5.55 -21.83 33.68
C TYR A 592 5.81 -20.44 33.07
N VAL A 593 6.55 -20.36 31.96
CA VAL A 593 6.82 -19.10 31.27
C VAL A 593 6.08 -19.09 29.94
N GLY A 594 5.11 -18.19 29.80
CA GLY A 594 4.39 -17.94 28.56
C GLY A 594 5.22 -17.15 27.55
N ALA A 595 4.74 -17.11 26.31
CA ALA A 595 5.26 -16.24 25.28
C ALA A 595 4.10 -15.69 24.44
N CYS A 596 4.11 -14.38 24.20
CA CYS A 596 3.13 -13.76 23.31
C CYS A 596 3.73 -12.66 22.42
N VAL A 597 3.07 -12.39 21.30
CA VAL A 597 3.40 -11.27 20.42
C VAL A 597 2.21 -10.33 20.32
N LEU A 598 2.47 -9.04 20.53
CA LEU A 598 1.52 -7.95 20.35
C LEU A 598 1.70 -7.32 18.97
N GLY A 599 0.62 -7.15 18.21
CA GLY A 599 0.71 -6.65 16.85
C GLY A 599 -0.60 -6.14 16.25
N PRO A 600 -0.55 -5.45 15.10
CA PRO A 600 -1.75 -4.93 14.43
C PRO A 600 -2.57 -6.03 13.72
N SER A 601 -1.92 -7.13 13.35
CA SER A 601 -2.48 -8.33 12.72
C SER A 601 -1.37 -9.34 12.45
N PHE A 602 -1.71 -10.58 12.19
CA PHE A 602 -0.76 -11.67 12.02
C PHE A 602 -0.84 -12.28 10.62
N THR A 603 0.32 -12.62 10.05
CA THR A 603 0.42 -13.26 8.74
C THR A 603 0.12 -14.76 8.84
N ILE A 604 -0.65 -15.31 7.89
CA ILE A 604 -0.87 -16.76 7.77
C ILE A 604 0.28 -17.39 6.98
N GLU A 605 0.68 -16.78 5.86
CA GLU A 605 1.83 -17.19 5.03
C GLU A 605 2.83 -16.03 4.92
N ASP A 606 4.13 -16.29 4.77
CA ASP A 606 5.13 -15.22 4.65
C ASP A 606 5.34 -14.69 3.21
N GLY A 607 4.70 -15.31 2.22
CA GLY A 607 4.80 -14.98 0.80
C GLY A 607 6.01 -15.58 0.06
N TYR A 608 6.81 -16.41 0.73
CA TYR A 608 7.96 -17.15 0.17
C TYR A 608 7.87 -18.66 0.46
N ASP A 609 6.66 -19.21 0.48
CA ASP A 609 6.37 -20.61 0.85
C ASP A 609 6.87 -21.00 2.26
N LYS A 610 7.03 -20.04 3.18
CA LYS A 610 7.27 -20.35 4.62
C LYS A 610 6.04 -20.03 5.46
N ALA A 611 5.98 -20.71 6.61
CA ALA A 611 4.98 -20.49 7.65
C ALA A 611 4.94 -19.00 8.06
N GLY A 612 3.76 -18.40 8.05
CA GLY A 612 3.55 -17.06 8.60
C GLY A 612 3.58 -17.04 10.12
N ALA A 613 3.24 -15.90 10.70
CA ALA A 613 3.19 -15.73 12.16
C ALA A 613 2.21 -16.73 12.84
N VAL A 614 1.03 -16.97 12.26
CA VAL A 614 0.01 -17.85 12.86
C VAL A 614 0.50 -19.30 12.95
N ASP A 615 0.97 -19.85 11.83
CA ASP A 615 1.45 -21.24 11.78
C ASP A 615 2.66 -21.46 12.70
N MET A 616 3.60 -20.52 12.69
CA MET A 616 4.76 -20.55 13.58
C MET A 616 4.35 -20.46 15.06
N ALA A 617 3.35 -19.64 15.38
CA ALA A 617 2.90 -19.47 16.76
C ALA A 617 2.18 -20.70 17.32
N ASN A 618 1.42 -21.40 16.47
CA ASN A 618 0.87 -22.71 16.82
C ASN A 618 1.99 -23.73 17.07
N ALA A 619 3.00 -23.79 16.19
CA ALA A 619 4.12 -24.72 16.33
C ALA A 619 4.99 -24.47 17.58
N LEU A 620 5.17 -23.20 17.95
CA LEU A 620 6.06 -22.78 19.05
C LEU A 620 5.34 -22.49 20.38
N ASN A 621 4.03 -22.73 20.44
CA ASN A 621 3.20 -22.44 21.61
C ASN A 621 3.32 -20.98 22.05
N VAL A 622 3.12 -20.06 21.11
CA VAL A 622 3.14 -18.60 21.31
C VAL A 622 1.73 -18.05 21.10
N SER A 623 1.28 -17.15 21.97
CA SER A 623 0.02 -16.42 21.78
C SER A 623 0.21 -15.20 20.89
N LEU A 624 -0.76 -14.92 20.03
CA LEU A 624 -0.80 -13.76 19.16
C LEU A 624 -1.96 -12.86 19.59
N ILE A 625 -1.65 -11.66 20.08
CA ILE A 625 -2.63 -10.73 20.63
C ILE A 625 -2.67 -9.48 19.76
N SER A 626 -3.76 -9.31 19.00
CA SER A 626 -3.91 -8.09 18.20
C SER A 626 -4.20 -6.89 19.11
N TYR A 627 -3.82 -5.68 18.70
CA TYR A 627 -4.16 -4.48 19.49
C TYR A 627 -5.68 -4.26 19.62
N ILE A 628 -6.47 -4.67 18.63
CA ILE A 628 -7.95 -4.67 18.70
C ILE A 628 -8.40 -5.66 19.77
N SER A 629 -7.85 -6.87 19.78
CA SER A 629 -8.20 -7.88 20.78
C SER A 629 -7.76 -7.49 22.19
N LEU A 630 -6.63 -6.81 22.34
CA LEU A 630 -6.23 -6.22 23.62
C LEU A 630 -7.25 -5.17 24.09
N TYR A 631 -7.71 -4.30 23.18
CA TYR A 631 -8.73 -3.32 23.48
C TYR A 631 -10.08 -3.96 23.87
N GLU A 632 -10.52 -4.99 23.15
CA GLU A 632 -11.73 -5.75 23.50
C GLU A 632 -11.60 -6.44 24.86
N LEU A 633 -10.42 -6.99 25.17
CA LEU A 633 -10.12 -7.59 26.47
C LEU A 633 -10.20 -6.58 27.61
N ILE A 634 -9.66 -5.37 27.42
CA ILE A 634 -9.76 -4.25 28.37
C ILE A 634 -11.22 -3.89 28.61
N CYS A 635 -12.00 -3.72 27.54
CA CYS A 635 -13.41 -3.39 27.63
C CYS A 635 -14.18 -4.47 28.39
N PHE A 636 -13.98 -5.75 28.04
CA PHE A 636 -14.61 -6.88 28.71
C PHE A 636 -14.25 -6.95 30.20
N ASN A 637 -12.98 -6.75 30.55
CA ASN A 637 -12.53 -6.80 31.95
C ASN A 637 -13.11 -5.69 32.83
N SER A 638 -13.54 -4.57 32.24
CA SER A 638 -14.24 -3.51 32.98
C SER A 638 -15.67 -3.90 33.35
N LEU A 639 -16.31 -4.75 32.53
CA LEU A 639 -17.67 -5.24 32.73
C LEU A 639 -17.70 -6.50 33.59
N LYS A 640 -16.80 -7.46 33.31
CA LYS A 640 -16.66 -8.72 34.03
C LYS A 640 -15.18 -8.98 34.30
N LYS A 641 -14.80 -8.94 35.57
CA LYS A 641 -13.41 -9.19 35.98
C LYS A 641 -12.96 -10.58 35.53
N ILE A 642 -11.89 -10.59 34.75
CA ILE A 642 -11.25 -11.78 34.22
C ILE A 642 -10.31 -12.32 35.28
N ASN A 643 -10.41 -13.61 35.57
CA ASN A 643 -9.53 -14.21 36.57
C ASN A 643 -8.16 -14.57 35.97
N VAL A 644 -7.20 -14.86 36.85
CA VAL A 644 -5.81 -15.17 36.47
C VAL A 644 -5.71 -16.33 35.48
N ASN A 645 -6.50 -17.40 35.67
CA ASN A 645 -6.47 -18.57 34.77
C ASN A 645 -6.98 -18.24 33.37
N GLU A 646 -7.96 -17.35 33.26
CA GLU A 646 -8.49 -16.89 31.97
C GLU A 646 -7.47 -15.98 31.26
N LEU A 647 -6.84 -15.06 32.00
CA LEU A 647 -5.75 -14.23 31.48
C LEU A 647 -4.57 -15.10 31.02
N GLU A 648 -4.18 -16.09 31.83
CA GLU A 648 -3.10 -17.01 31.48
C GLU A 648 -3.42 -17.73 30.16
N LYS A 649 -4.64 -18.25 29.96
CA LYS A 649 -5.04 -18.90 28.70
C LYS A 649 -4.97 -17.99 27.48
N ILE A 650 -5.24 -16.69 27.64
CA ILE A 650 -5.13 -15.71 26.56
C ILE A 650 -3.66 -15.49 26.20
N PHE A 651 -2.82 -15.25 27.20
CA PHE A 651 -1.41 -14.92 26.99
C PHE A 651 -0.52 -16.14 26.74
N PHE A 652 -1.00 -17.35 27.05
CA PHE A 652 -0.25 -18.61 26.94
C PHE A 652 -0.96 -19.54 25.95
N ASN A 653 -0.28 -19.90 24.88
CA ASN A 653 -0.78 -20.91 23.94
C ASN A 653 -0.30 -22.31 24.34
N ARG A 654 -0.83 -22.87 25.44
CA ARG A 654 -0.33 -24.14 26.00
C ARG A 654 -0.63 -25.39 25.16
N ASP A 655 -1.76 -25.39 24.44
CA ASP A 655 -2.28 -26.59 23.78
C ASP A 655 -1.90 -26.65 22.28
N GLY A 656 -1.15 -25.66 21.77
CA GLY A 656 -0.75 -25.57 20.34
C GLY A 656 -1.90 -25.29 19.37
N LEU A 657 -3.12 -25.13 19.87
CA LEU A 657 -4.33 -24.84 19.09
C LEU A 657 -4.80 -23.41 19.36
N ASP A 658 -5.15 -22.69 18.28
CA ASP A 658 -5.65 -21.31 18.30
C ASP A 658 -4.67 -20.30 18.93
N SER A 659 -3.49 -20.12 18.32
CA SER A 659 -2.52 -19.11 18.74
C SER A 659 -3.10 -17.69 18.80
N GLU A 660 -4.09 -17.37 17.98
CA GLU A 660 -4.75 -16.06 18.00
C GLU A 660 -5.67 -15.90 19.22
N ALA A 661 -5.31 -14.95 20.09
CA ALA A 661 -6.06 -14.64 21.31
C ALA A 661 -7.50 -14.21 21.05
N SER A 662 -7.81 -13.68 19.86
CA SER A 662 -9.15 -13.24 19.49
C SER A 662 -10.20 -14.32 19.78
N ILE A 663 -9.98 -15.55 19.30
CA ILE A 663 -10.92 -16.68 19.50
C ILE A 663 -11.15 -16.96 20.99
N LYS A 664 -10.08 -16.95 21.79
CA LYS A 664 -10.14 -17.18 23.24
C LYS A 664 -10.93 -16.08 23.94
N ILE A 665 -10.73 -14.83 23.55
CA ILE A 665 -11.44 -13.66 24.08
C ILE A 665 -12.93 -13.75 23.74
N TYR A 666 -13.30 -14.08 22.50
CA TYR A 666 -14.72 -14.25 22.14
C TYR A 666 -15.40 -15.38 22.89
N ASN A 667 -14.69 -16.50 23.12
CA ASN A 667 -15.22 -17.58 23.94
C ASN A 667 -15.47 -17.16 25.41
N LEU A 668 -14.61 -16.29 25.97
CA LEU A 668 -14.82 -15.72 27.30
C LEU A 668 -16.01 -14.76 27.33
N ILE A 669 -16.10 -13.89 26.33
CA ILE A 669 -17.23 -12.97 26.17
C ILE A 669 -18.52 -13.79 26.14
N LYS A 670 -18.63 -14.81 25.29
CA LYS A 670 -19.81 -15.69 25.18
C LYS A 670 -20.22 -16.32 26.51
N LYS A 671 -19.26 -16.82 27.30
CA LYS A 671 -19.53 -17.39 28.64
C LYS A 671 -19.94 -16.35 29.68
N GLY A 672 -19.61 -15.08 29.45
CA GLY A 672 -19.98 -13.96 30.32
C GLY A 672 -21.25 -13.23 29.92
N TYR A 673 -21.81 -13.52 28.74
CA TYR A 673 -22.82 -12.70 28.09
C TYR A 673 -24.17 -13.39 27.88
N ASP A 674 -25.13 -13.10 28.77
CA ASP A 674 -26.58 -13.25 28.50
C ASP A 674 -27.15 -11.96 27.86
N GLY A 675 -26.45 -11.40 26.87
CA GLY A 675 -27.01 -10.37 25.98
C GLY A 675 -27.06 -8.89 26.43
N LYS A 676 -26.20 -8.41 27.34
CA LYS A 676 -26.18 -6.98 27.77
C LYS A 676 -24.83 -6.26 27.60
N ILE A 677 -24.59 -5.63 26.45
CA ILE A 677 -23.70 -4.45 26.33
C ILE A 677 -24.61 -3.27 26.07
#